data_AF-A0A352VQU8-F1
#
_entry.id   AF-A0A352VQU8-F1
#
_cell.length_a   1.000
_cell.length_b   1.000
_cell.length_c   1.000
_cell.angle_alpha   90.00
_cell.angle_beta   90.00
_cell.angle_gamma   90.00
#
_symmetry.space_group_name_H-M   'P 1'
#
loop_
_entity.id
_entity.type
_entity.pdbx_description
1 polymer ?
#
loop_
_entity_poly.entity_id
_entity_poly.type
_entity_poly.pdbx_seq_one_letter_code
_entity_poly.pdbx_strand_id
1 'polypeptide(L)'
;MAPGEPLGYANLGLTYLRQGRLADAETELRHAIELLPSDPDVRLILVEILRSQERELEARQELEASLLIDSSHVKTLYALATLDADSTDAGPAARRAAQLERVVALQPGNVSARVQLVDAHLAAGAAEGASIHLGQIRQLVPEIPVEGRDLFEQASLAAQRGDAAGAQGAAFAFHNVMRTTPIYQQGLLELRGPGGVLLGFPVVTFSETLTPGVRDPETVLAALRFTDVTQTVGMPGPGAGGGRSLAVADYDGDGDRDVFSGGALWRNDPTGFVDVSTQAGVTGSAPDHALFGDYDNDGALDLFLSRGATGVLFRNLGDGTFEDVSAQLEVSLAGGAPLFIDFDQDGDLDLVVAGSLSTGMYRNNLDGTFTDVRGRAGTEAATGGVQGAAAFGDFDDDDDLELIFSGASTTSLFDNQRSGVFVEVSDARGLTPGSAGVVRVGDYNNDGFLDLLTAPRGGRGLVLHLNDGDGGFAVDERPTVLLEGAATLIIHDAALVDFDNDGWLDVVLVGESEDGGAGAIRLFRNSSAGRFDDLSSLVQGELPALRRLEFADFGDDGDLDLFVSAVDGSVRLIRNDGGNANRYLKMQLVGLSTGSGKNNHFGIGAKIEVRAGGLYQTRVVTGPEIHIGLGQHSRADVVRVRWTNGVPQNLFYPNANQSMIEEQILKGSCPFLYTWNGERFEFLTDLMWKSALGMPMGLMAQGGTAYAPPAASQGFVKIPGHALQPRDGAYELQITGELWEVF
;
A
#
# COMPACT_ATOMS: atom_id res chain seq x y z
N MET A 1 -26.92 -23.45 25.60
CA MET A 1 -25.61 -22.80 25.38
C MET A 1 -24.55 -23.66 26.02
N ALA A 2 -23.38 -23.80 25.40
CA ALA A 2 -22.24 -24.44 26.06
C ALA A 2 -21.77 -23.52 27.20
N PRO A 3 -21.49 -24.02 28.42
CA PRO A 3 -21.27 -23.15 29.58
C PRO A 3 -20.11 -22.18 29.46
N GLY A 4 -19.09 -22.52 28.66
CA GLY A 4 -17.90 -21.69 28.44
C GLY A 4 -17.85 -20.98 27.09
N GLU A 5 -18.96 -20.91 26.35
CA GLU A 5 -19.02 -20.24 25.05
C GLU A 5 -19.56 -18.80 25.20
N PRO A 6 -18.68 -17.77 25.24
CA PRO A 6 -19.07 -16.37 25.52
C PRO A 6 -20.09 -15.82 24.51
N LEU A 7 -19.96 -16.18 23.24
CA LEU A 7 -20.76 -15.58 22.16
C LEU A 7 -22.20 -16.09 22.13
N GLY A 8 -22.46 -17.26 22.73
CA GLY A 8 -23.81 -17.75 22.96
C GLY A 8 -24.59 -16.82 23.89
N TYR A 9 -23.96 -16.39 24.99
CA TYR A 9 -24.55 -15.47 25.95
C TYR A 9 -24.70 -14.06 25.36
N ALA A 10 -23.72 -13.57 24.60
CA ALA A 10 -23.83 -12.28 23.93
C ALA A 10 -25.02 -12.22 22.96
N ASN A 11 -25.21 -13.27 22.14
CA ASN A 11 -26.34 -13.37 21.22
C ASN A 11 -27.69 -13.52 21.94
N LEU A 12 -27.74 -14.20 23.09
CA LEU A 12 -28.94 -14.27 23.92
C LEU A 12 -29.28 -12.91 24.53
N GLY A 13 -28.27 -12.20 25.05
CA GLY A 13 -28.43 -10.83 25.57
C GLY A 13 -28.98 -9.88 24.52
N LEU A 14 -28.46 -9.94 23.29
CA LEU A 14 -29.01 -9.19 22.16
C LEU A 14 -30.46 -9.56 21.86
N THR A 15 -30.80 -10.85 21.91
CA THR A 15 -32.18 -11.32 21.70
C THR A 15 -33.12 -10.73 22.75
N TYR A 16 -32.69 -10.68 24.01
CA TYR A 16 -33.46 -10.04 25.08
C TYR A 16 -33.58 -8.53 24.92
N LEU A 17 -32.51 -7.86 24.48
CA LEU A 17 -32.55 -6.43 24.14
C LEU A 17 -33.63 -6.15 23.08
N ARG A 18 -33.66 -6.94 22.00
CA ARG A 18 -34.67 -6.84 20.93
C ARG A 18 -36.09 -7.12 21.41
N GLN A 19 -36.25 -7.88 22.49
CA GLN A 19 -37.54 -8.15 23.14
C GLN A 19 -37.93 -7.07 24.17
N GLY A 20 -37.10 -6.04 24.38
CA GLY A 20 -37.29 -5.03 25.43
C GLY A 20 -37.02 -5.54 26.85
N ARG A 21 -36.40 -6.71 27.00
CA ARG A 21 -36.07 -7.34 28.30
C ARG A 21 -34.70 -6.89 28.78
N LEU A 22 -34.58 -5.60 29.11
CA LEU A 22 -33.29 -4.95 29.38
C LEU A 22 -32.49 -5.58 30.54
N ALA A 23 -33.14 -5.98 31.63
CA ALA A 23 -32.47 -6.58 32.79
C ALA A 23 -31.89 -7.98 32.48
N ASP A 24 -32.64 -8.78 31.71
CA ASP A 24 -32.17 -10.09 31.27
C ASP A 24 -31.03 -9.92 30.25
N ALA A 25 -31.15 -8.95 29.35
CA ALA A 25 -30.10 -8.61 28.39
C ALA A 25 -28.79 -8.20 29.06
N GLU A 26 -28.85 -7.31 30.06
CA GLU A 26 -27.67 -6.88 30.83
C GLU A 26 -27.01 -8.05 31.55
N THR A 27 -27.80 -8.97 32.13
CA THR A 27 -27.28 -10.15 32.84
C THR A 27 -26.48 -11.07 31.93
N GLU A 28 -27.03 -11.41 30.76
CA GLU A 28 -26.37 -12.29 29.80
C GLU A 28 -25.12 -11.64 29.20
N LEU A 29 -25.15 -10.32 28.94
CA LEU A 29 -24.00 -9.58 28.38
C LEU A 29 -22.87 -9.44 29.38
N ARG A 30 -23.16 -9.17 30.67
CA ARG A 30 -22.13 -9.15 31.71
C ARG A 30 -21.46 -10.52 31.86
N HIS A 31 -22.23 -11.60 31.76
CA HIS A 31 -21.67 -12.94 31.78
C HIS A 31 -20.79 -13.23 30.54
N ALA A 32 -21.19 -12.77 29.36
CA ALA A 32 -20.37 -12.86 28.16
C ALA A 32 -19.03 -12.10 28.30
N ILE A 33 -19.06 -10.89 28.89
CA ILE A 33 -17.86 -10.08 29.15
C ILE A 33 -16.95 -10.73 30.20
N GLU A 34 -17.50 -11.40 31.21
CA GLU A 34 -16.71 -12.17 32.18
C GLU A 34 -15.95 -13.33 31.51
N LEU A 35 -16.56 -13.99 30.52
CA LEU A 35 -15.98 -15.10 29.79
C LEU A 35 -15.00 -14.65 28.69
N LEU A 36 -15.25 -13.51 28.05
CA LEU A 36 -14.40 -12.92 27.01
C LEU A 36 -14.21 -11.41 27.28
N PRO A 37 -13.34 -11.03 28.23
CA PRO A 37 -13.18 -9.63 28.63
C PRO A 37 -12.61 -8.74 27.52
N SER A 38 -11.92 -9.36 26.56
CA SER A 38 -11.18 -8.72 25.48
C SER A 38 -12.02 -8.34 24.27
N ASP A 39 -13.29 -8.74 24.20
CA ASP A 39 -14.15 -8.45 23.04
C ASP A 39 -14.86 -7.10 23.21
N PRO A 40 -14.53 -6.09 22.39
CA PRO A 40 -15.12 -4.75 22.48
C PRO A 40 -16.56 -4.69 21.95
N ASP A 41 -16.97 -5.58 21.04
CA ASP A 41 -18.31 -5.58 20.44
C ASP A 41 -19.37 -6.00 21.47
N VAL A 42 -19.06 -6.93 22.38
CA VAL A 42 -19.98 -7.32 23.47
C VAL A 42 -20.22 -6.14 24.43
N ARG A 43 -19.18 -5.35 24.73
CA ARG A 43 -19.28 -4.16 25.59
C ARG A 43 -20.14 -3.07 24.97
N LEU A 44 -20.07 -2.89 23.65
CA LEU A 44 -20.92 -1.92 22.93
C LEU A 44 -22.41 -2.23 23.08
N ILE A 45 -22.80 -3.51 23.06
CA ILE A 45 -24.20 -3.91 23.27
C ILE A 45 -24.65 -3.56 24.70
N LEU A 46 -23.78 -3.79 25.70
CA LEU A 46 -24.06 -3.41 27.09
C LEU A 46 -24.22 -1.89 27.24
N VAL A 47 -23.34 -1.11 26.60
CA VAL A 47 -23.38 0.36 26.61
C VAL A 47 -24.72 0.89 26.11
N GLU A 48 -25.31 0.30 25.08
CA GLU A 48 -26.63 0.71 24.59
C GLU A 48 -27.75 0.48 25.62
N ILE A 49 -27.68 -0.61 26.39
CA ILE A 49 -28.62 -0.83 27.51
C ILE A 49 -28.46 0.26 28.56
N LEU A 50 -27.22 0.53 28.97
CA LEU A 50 -26.91 1.55 29.98
C LEU A 50 -27.41 2.93 29.56
N ARG A 51 -27.21 3.31 28.29
CA ARG A 51 -27.71 4.57 27.72
C ARG A 51 -29.24 4.63 27.71
N SER A 52 -29.91 3.54 27.33
CA SER A 52 -31.39 3.48 27.36
C SER A 52 -31.97 3.63 28.77
N GLN A 53 -31.15 3.42 29.80
CA GLN A 53 -31.50 3.58 31.22
C GLN A 53 -30.94 4.88 31.83
N GLU A 54 -30.45 5.82 31.02
CA GLU A 54 -29.84 7.09 31.46
C GLU A 54 -28.61 6.92 32.38
N ARG A 55 -27.92 5.77 32.31
CA ARG A 55 -26.70 5.44 33.09
C ARG A 55 -25.42 5.84 32.35
N GLU A 56 -25.31 7.11 31.97
CA GLU A 56 -24.21 7.62 31.12
C GLU A 56 -22.82 7.46 31.73
N LEU A 57 -22.68 7.61 33.06
CA LEU A 57 -21.39 7.44 33.74
C LEU A 57 -20.85 6.02 33.60
N GLU A 58 -21.74 5.02 33.77
CA GLU A 58 -21.39 3.60 33.63
C GLU A 58 -21.10 3.26 32.16
N ALA A 59 -21.91 3.79 31.23
CA ALA A 59 -21.67 3.62 29.80
C ALA A 59 -20.28 4.13 29.39
N ARG A 60 -19.87 5.31 29.87
CA ARG A 60 -18.53 5.85 29.62
C ARG A 60 -17.44 4.96 30.21
N GLN A 61 -17.59 4.49 31.44
CA GLN A 61 -16.61 3.61 32.08
C GLN A 61 -16.39 2.31 31.30
N GLU A 62 -17.46 1.70 30.76
CA GLU A 62 -17.35 0.48 29.94
C GLU A 62 -16.64 0.75 28.61
N LEU A 63 -16.92 1.89 27.96
CA LEU A 63 -16.23 2.29 26.73
C LEU A 63 -14.74 2.60 26.97
N GLU A 64 -14.41 3.31 28.04
CA GLU A 64 -13.02 3.59 28.42
C GLU A 64 -12.27 2.30 28.76
N ALA A 65 -12.91 1.36 29.47
CA ALA A 65 -12.35 0.03 29.74
C ALA A 65 -12.11 -0.77 28.45
N SER A 66 -13.00 -0.66 27.46
CA SER A 66 -12.82 -1.28 26.14
C SER A 66 -11.59 -0.71 25.43
N LEU A 67 -11.32 0.59 25.51
CA LEU A 67 -10.16 1.22 24.86
C LEU A 67 -8.81 0.94 25.56
N LEU A 68 -8.83 0.48 26.81
CA LEU A 68 -7.62 -0.01 27.48
C LEU A 68 -7.15 -1.36 26.92
N ILE A 69 -8.07 -2.12 26.31
CA ILE A 69 -7.80 -3.42 25.71
C ILE A 69 -7.44 -3.24 24.24
N ASP A 70 -8.29 -2.51 23.52
CA ASP A 70 -8.11 -2.20 22.10
C ASP A 70 -8.28 -0.69 21.90
N SER A 71 -7.15 0.03 21.85
CA SER A 71 -7.11 1.48 21.74
C SER A 71 -7.48 2.00 20.36
N SER A 72 -7.51 1.14 19.34
CA SER A 72 -7.88 1.46 17.95
C SER A 72 -9.29 1.00 17.59
N HIS A 73 -10.09 0.53 18.55
CA HIS A 73 -11.46 0.11 18.26
C HIS A 73 -12.38 1.29 17.86
N VAL A 74 -12.57 1.48 16.55
CA VAL A 74 -13.28 2.61 15.93
C VAL A 74 -14.69 2.81 16.49
N LYS A 75 -15.49 1.74 16.61
CA LYS A 75 -16.88 1.84 17.10
C LYS A 75 -16.94 2.33 18.55
N THR A 76 -15.97 1.95 19.38
CA THR A 76 -15.89 2.39 20.78
C THR A 76 -15.52 3.87 20.87
N LEU A 77 -14.57 4.32 20.03
CA LEU A 77 -14.23 5.74 19.92
C LEU A 77 -15.43 6.57 19.47
N TYR A 78 -16.15 6.10 18.45
CA TYR A 78 -17.33 6.78 17.93
C TYR A 78 -18.50 6.79 18.93
N ALA A 79 -18.69 5.71 19.70
CA ALA A 79 -19.68 5.66 20.77
C ALA A 79 -19.37 6.68 21.89
N LEU A 80 -18.11 6.85 22.26
CA LEU A 80 -17.66 7.90 23.19
C LEU A 80 -17.95 9.31 22.64
N ALA A 81 -17.63 9.55 21.37
CA ALA A 81 -17.94 10.82 20.69
C ALA A 81 -19.44 11.14 20.70
N THR A 82 -20.27 10.10 20.57
CA THR A 82 -21.73 10.24 20.60
C THR A 82 -22.25 10.60 22.00
N LEU A 83 -21.61 10.14 23.08
CA LEU A 83 -21.98 10.54 24.45
C LEU A 83 -21.72 12.03 24.71
N ASP A 84 -20.72 12.62 24.08
CA ASP A 84 -20.40 14.06 24.21
C ASP A 84 -21.16 14.94 23.19
N ALA A 85 -22.03 14.36 22.34
CA ALA A 85 -22.64 15.05 21.19
C ALA A 85 -23.73 16.08 21.53
N ASP A 86 -24.47 15.88 22.62
CA ASP A 86 -25.64 16.70 22.98
C ASP A 86 -25.28 17.92 23.86
N SER A 87 -24.01 18.08 24.23
CA SER A 87 -23.55 19.17 25.09
C SER A 87 -23.14 20.42 24.29
N THR A 88 -23.61 21.59 24.73
CA THR A 88 -23.19 22.90 24.19
C THR A 88 -21.97 23.48 24.90
N ASP A 89 -21.47 22.81 25.95
CA ASP A 89 -20.30 23.26 26.70
C ASP A 89 -18.98 22.95 25.98
N ALA A 90 -18.01 23.85 26.10
CA ALA A 90 -16.71 23.74 25.42
C ALA A 90 -15.88 22.49 25.82
N GLY A 91 -15.99 22.03 27.08
CA GLY A 91 -15.25 20.87 27.56
C GLY A 91 -15.67 19.55 26.88
N PRO A 92 -16.96 19.20 26.90
CA PRO A 92 -17.50 18.08 26.14
C PRO A 92 -17.27 18.21 24.63
N ALA A 93 -17.41 19.41 24.05
CA ALA A 93 -17.13 19.62 22.62
C ALA A 93 -15.66 19.29 22.25
N ALA A 94 -14.70 19.71 23.08
CA ALA A 94 -13.29 19.39 22.87
C ALA A 94 -13.01 17.88 23.01
N ARG A 95 -13.64 17.19 23.98
CA ARG A 95 -13.51 15.72 24.10
C ARG A 95 -14.09 15.00 22.89
N ARG A 96 -15.24 15.45 22.41
CA ARG A 96 -15.88 14.92 21.20
C ARG A 96 -14.98 15.09 19.99
N ALA A 97 -14.39 16.29 19.80
CA ALA A 97 -13.43 16.54 18.73
C ALA A 97 -12.25 15.56 18.84
N ALA A 98 -11.61 15.44 19.99
CA ALA A 98 -10.48 14.53 20.19
C ALA A 98 -10.81 13.04 19.92
N GLN A 99 -12.02 12.59 20.26
CA GLN A 99 -12.46 11.22 19.96
C GLN A 99 -12.71 11.03 18.45
N LEU A 100 -13.32 12.03 17.80
CA LEU A 100 -13.57 12.00 16.36
C LEU A 100 -12.28 12.16 15.55
N GLU A 101 -11.29 12.91 16.02
CA GLU A 101 -9.94 12.97 15.43
C GLU A 101 -9.32 11.58 15.40
N ARG A 102 -9.42 10.81 16.49
CA ARG A 102 -8.94 9.42 16.52
C ARG A 102 -9.73 8.51 15.58
N VAL A 103 -11.05 8.70 15.46
CA VAL A 103 -11.86 7.97 14.48
C VAL A 103 -11.41 8.29 13.07
N VAL A 104 -11.23 9.57 12.75
CA VAL A 104 -10.77 10.03 11.44
C VAL A 104 -9.35 9.54 11.17
N ALA A 105 -8.44 9.52 12.15
CA ALA A 105 -7.10 8.98 11.96
C ALA A 105 -7.08 7.47 11.66
N LEU A 106 -8.07 6.71 12.14
CA LEU A 106 -8.21 5.28 11.87
C LEU A 106 -9.04 4.98 10.62
N GLN A 107 -9.88 5.93 10.20
CA GLN A 107 -10.72 5.85 9.00
C GLN A 107 -10.76 7.22 8.28
N PRO A 108 -9.66 7.63 7.62
CA PRO A 108 -9.55 8.98 7.06
C PRO A 108 -10.58 9.30 5.98
N GLY A 109 -11.00 8.31 5.19
CA GLY A 109 -12.09 8.41 4.22
C GLY A 109 -13.50 8.49 4.80
N ASN A 110 -13.71 8.36 6.12
CA ASN A 110 -15.06 8.37 6.69
C ASN A 110 -15.65 9.79 6.73
N VAL A 111 -16.35 10.17 5.65
CA VAL A 111 -17.01 11.48 5.49
C VAL A 111 -17.95 11.79 6.66
N SER A 112 -18.62 10.80 7.23
CA SER A 112 -19.58 10.99 8.33
C SER A 112 -18.90 11.40 9.63
N ALA A 113 -17.78 10.77 9.96
CA ALA A 113 -16.95 11.17 11.09
C ALA A 113 -16.39 12.58 10.87
N ARG A 114 -15.90 12.87 9.66
CA ARG A 114 -15.25 14.14 9.31
C ARG A 114 -16.23 15.32 9.34
N VAL A 115 -17.45 15.17 8.81
CA VAL A 115 -18.51 16.20 8.92
C VAL A 115 -18.90 16.43 10.39
N GLN A 116 -19.00 15.38 11.20
CA GLN A 116 -19.27 15.53 12.64
C GLN A 116 -18.10 16.18 13.40
N LEU A 117 -16.86 15.96 12.94
CA LEU A 117 -15.66 16.56 13.51
C LEU A 117 -15.59 18.06 13.24
N VAL A 118 -15.97 18.51 12.03
CA VAL A 118 -16.13 19.94 11.73
C VAL A 118 -17.08 20.61 12.74
N ASP A 119 -18.25 20.04 12.98
CA ASP A 119 -19.19 20.57 13.97
C ASP A 119 -18.58 20.62 15.39
N ALA A 120 -17.86 19.57 15.79
CA ALA A 120 -17.23 19.49 17.11
C ALA A 120 -16.14 20.55 17.29
N HIS A 121 -15.30 20.76 16.27
CA HIS A 121 -14.29 21.84 16.26
C HIS A 121 -14.93 23.22 16.35
N LEU A 122 -15.96 23.48 15.55
CA LEU A 122 -16.66 24.77 15.57
C LEU A 122 -17.33 25.03 16.92
N ALA A 123 -17.94 24.00 17.54
CA ALA A 123 -18.48 24.08 18.89
C ALA A 123 -17.41 24.30 19.97
N ALA A 124 -16.20 23.78 19.77
CA ALA A 124 -15.04 24.02 20.63
C ALA A 124 -14.33 25.37 20.35
N GLY A 125 -14.76 26.12 19.32
CA GLY A 125 -14.13 27.38 18.90
C GLY A 125 -12.85 27.22 18.07
N ALA A 126 -12.55 26.01 17.59
CA ALA A 126 -11.37 25.66 16.81
C ALA A 126 -11.61 25.83 15.30
N ALA A 127 -11.63 27.08 14.82
CA ALA A 127 -11.89 27.39 13.40
C ALA A 127 -10.87 26.74 12.44
N GLU A 128 -9.60 26.66 12.84
CA GLU A 128 -8.51 26.10 12.04
C GLU A 128 -8.72 24.61 11.75
N GLY A 129 -8.98 23.79 12.78
CA GLY A 129 -9.30 22.36 12.61
C GLY A 129 -10.55 22.14 11.74
N ALA A 130 -11.57 22.98 11.91
CA ALA A 130 -12.75 22.94 11.04
C ALA A 130 -12.42 23.27 9.58
N SER A 131 -11.54 24.25 9.32
CA SER A 131 -11.10 24.63 7.97
C SER A 131 -10.35 23.49 7.27
N ILE A 132 -9.46 22.81 7.99
CA ILE A 132 -8.69 21.66 7.48
C ILE A 132 -9.65 20.55 7.02
N HIS A 133 -10.57 20.15 7.90
CA HIS A 133 -11.50 19.07 7.60
C HIS A 133 -12.54 19.43 6.54
N LEU A 134 -12.93 20.70 6.41
CA LEU A 134 -13.73 21.16 5.27
C LEU A 134 -12.96 21.04 3.96
N GLY A 135 -11.65 21.34 3.94
CA GLY A 135 -10.78 21.09 2.79
C GLY A 135 -10.78 19.62 2.38
N GLN A 136 -10.53 18.71 3.33
CA GLN A 136 -10.52 17.26 3.08
C GLN A 136 -11.87 16.71 2.62
N ILE A 137 -13.00 17.23 3.14
CA ILE A 137 -14.32 16.85 2.63
C ILE A 137 -14.47 17.18 1.14
N ARG A 138 -13.84 18.26 0.65
CA ARG A 138 -13.87 18.62 -0.78
C ARG A 138 -13.13 17.61 -1.65
N GLN A 139 -12.04 17.03 -1.14
CA GLN A 139 -11.25 16.00 -1.83
C GLN A 139 -12.02 14.66 -1.88
N LEU A 140 -12.56 14.25 -0.72
CA LEU A 140 -13.27 12.99 -0.53
C LEU A 140 -14.62 12.90 -1.24
N VAL A 141 -15.43 13.96 -1.21
CA VAL A 141 -16.81 13.88 -1.68
C VAL A 141 -16.85 14.01 -3.20
N PRO A 142 -17.51 13.07 -3.92
CA PRO A 142 -17.54 13.08 -5.37
C PRO A 142 -18.03 14.39 -5.96
N GLU A 143 -19.20 14.81 -5.49
CA GLU A 143 -19.81 16.10 -5.77
C GLU A 143 -20.53 16.58 -4.51
N ILE A 144 -20.29 17.83 -4.13
CA ILE A 144 -21.04 18.45 -3.04
C ILE A 144 -22.48 18.66 -3.52
N PRO A 145 -23.50 18.17 -2.78
CA PRO A 145 -24.89 18.33 -3.16
C PRO A 145 -25.24 19.78 -3.46
N VAL A 146 -26.02 20.01 -4.52
CA VAL A 146 -26.37 21.36 -4.98
C VAL A 146 -27.04 22.18 -3.87
N GLU A 147 -27.87 21.54 -3.05
CA GLU A 147 -28.55 22.15 -1.91
C GLU A 147 -27.59 22.58 -0.78
N GLY A 148 -26.42 21.94 -0.70
CA GLY A 148 -25.41 22.17 0.33
C GLY A 148 -24.23 23.04 -0.12
N ARG A 149 -24.07 23.28 -1.42
CA ARG A 149 -22.88 23.91 -2.00
C ARG A 149 -22.59 25.31 -1.44
N ASP A 150 -23.59 26.19 -1.45
CA ASP A 150 -23.42 27.55 -0.92
C ASP A 150 -23.15 27.55 0.60
N LEU A 151 -23.74 26.60 1.33
CA LEU A 151 -23.54 26.45 2.77
C LEU A 151 -22.11 25.98 3.08
N PHE A 152 -21.61 25.03 2.29
CA PHE A 152 -20.25 24.53 2.40
C PHE A 152 -19.21 25.63 2.12
N GLU A 153 -19.40 26.41 1.05
CA GLU A 153 -18.49 27.51 0.72
C GLU A 153 -18.51 28.62 1.79
N GLN A 154 -19.70 28.94 2.32
CA GLN A 154 -19.83 29.90 3.42
C GLN A 154 -19.11 29.42 4.69
N ALA A 155 -19.30 28.17 5.07
CA ALA A 155 -18.61 27.57 6.21
C ALA A 155 -17.09 27.57 6.02
N SER A 156 -16.62 27.14 4.84
CA SER A 156 -15.21 27.08 4.48
C SER A 156 -14.55 28.46 4.55
N LEU A 157 -15.14 29.47 3.93
CA LEU A 157 -14.61 30.84 3.93
C LEU A 157 -14.62 31.49 5.32
N ALA A 158 -15.59 31.16 6.19
CA ALA A 158 -15.62 31.64 7.57
C ALA A 158 -14.54 30.95 8.42
N ALA A 159 -14.42 29.63 8.32
CA ALA A 159 -13.41 28.85 9.03
C ALA A 159 -11.98 29.26 8.64
N GLN A 160 -11.70 29.44 7.34
CA GLN A 160 -10.42 29.94 6.83
C GLN A 160 -10.03 31.32 7.38
N ARG A 161 -11.02 32.14 7.75
CA ARG A 161 -10.80 33.47 8.36
C ARG A 161 -10.66 33.41 9.88
N GLY A 162 -10.67 32.22 10.48
CA GLY A 162 -10.64 32.02 11.93
C GLY A 162 -11.98 32.29 12.63
N ASP A 163 -13.07 32.44 11.89
CA ASP A 163 -14.40 32.78 12.44
C ASP A 163 -15.24 31.52 12.68
N ALA A 164 -14.96 30.82 13.78
CA ALA A 164 -15.71 29.61 14.16
C ALA A 164 -17.21 29.87 14.35
N ALA A 165 -17.56 30.98 15.01
CA ALA A 165 -18.95 31.34 15.29
C ALA A 165 -19.73 31.66 14.01
N GLY A 166 -19.09 32.36 13.06
CA GLY A 166 -19.66 32.62 11.74
C GLY A 166 -19.81 31.37 10.87
N ALA A 167 -18.89 30.41 11.00
CA ALA A 167 -18.94 29.15 10.25
C ALA A 167 -20.00 28.17 10.76
N GLN A 168 -20.25 28.14 12.07
CA GLN A 168 -21.06 27.10 12.74
C GLN A 168 -22.47 26.91 12.14
N GLY A 169 -23.17 28.01 11.84
CA GLY A 169 -24.53 27.94 11.30
C GLY A 169 -24.59 27.32 9.90
N ALA A 170 -23.66 27.72 9.02
CA ALA A 170 -23.55 27.19 7.66
C ALA A 170 -23.08 25.74 7.65
N ALA A 171 -22.10 25.40 8.50
CA ALA A 171 -21.59 24.04 8.66
C ALA A 171 -22.69 23.07 9.14
N PHE A 172 -23.46 23.45 10.15
CA PHE A 172 -24.58 22.63 10.63
C PHE A 172 -25.66 22.42 9.56
N ALA A 173 -25.98 23.47 8.79
CA ALA A 173 -26.93 23.36 7.69
C ALA A 173 -26.39 22.43 6.59
N PHE A 174 -25.12 22.55 6.23
CA PHE A 174 -24.43 21.66 5.30
C PHE A 174 -24.44 20.20 5.80
N HIS A 175 -24.14 19.96 7.08
CA HIS A 175 -24.22 18.64 7.68
C HIS A 175 -25.62 18.02 7.53
N ASN A 176 -26.70 18.78 7.72
CA ASN A 176 -28.06 18.26 7.51
C ASN A 176 -28.33 17.85 6.06
N VAL A 177 -27.74 18.55 5.08
CA VAL A 177 -27.77 18.12 3.67
C VAL A 177 -26.98 16.82 3.51
N MET A 178 -25.75 16.75 4.04
CA MET A 178 -24.92 15.55 3.95
C MET A 178 -25.59 14.31 4.55
N ARG A 179 -26.37 14.46 5.62
CA ARG A 179 -27.11 13.35 6.24
C ARG A 179 -28.07 12.62 5.29
N THR A 180 -28.48 13.21 4.18
CA THR A 180 -29.36 12.54 3.20
C THR A 180 -28.58 11.85 2.08
N THR A 181 -27.26 12.04 2.01
CA THR A 181 -26.41 11.50 0.95
C THR A 181 -26.03 10.03 1.21
N PRO A 182 -25.87 9.20 0.16
CA PRO A 182 -25.41 7.82 0.30
C PRO A 182 -24.05 7.68 0.99
N ILE A 183 -23.08 8.55 0.66
CA ILE A 183 -21.72 8.52 1.22
C ILE A 183 -21.74 8.73 2.73
N TYR A 184 -22.54 9.67 3.23
CA TYR A 184 -22.70 9.89 4.66
C TYR A 184 -23.42 8.71 5.34
N GLN A 185 -24.43 8.12 4.69
CA GLN A 185 -25.12 6.96 5.25
C GLN A 185 -24.21 5.72 5.32
N GLN A 186 -23.34 5.53 4.34
CA GLN A 186 -22.33 4.46 4.34
C GLN A 186 -21.29 4.67 5.44
N GLY A 187 -20.68 5.85 5.56
CA GLY A 187 -19.72 6.11 6.64
C GLY A 187 -20.36 5.93 8.03
N LEU A 188 -21.64 6.29 8.18
CA LEU A 188 -22.38 6.07 9.42
C LEU A 188 -22.65 4.58 9.69
N LEU A 189 -22.87 3.79 8.63
CA LEU A 189 -23.02 2.34 8.69
C LEU A 189 -21.73 1.66 9.15
N GLU A 190 -20.57 2.18 8.80
CA GLU A 190 -19.27 1.64 9.24
C GLU A 190 -19.01 1.93 10.71
N LEU A 191 -19.33 3.15 11.15
CA LEU A 191 -19.15 3.58 12.54
C LEU A 191 -20.14 2.93 13.52
N ARG A 192 -21.33 2.52 13.05
CA ARG A 192 -22.44 2.03 13.90
C ARG A 192 -22.91 0.61 13.57
N GLY A 193 -22.72 0.15 12.35
CA GLY A 193 -23.26 -1.10 11.77
C GLY A 193 -24.66 -0.96 11.10
N PRO A 194 -25.11 -2.00 10.34
CA PRO A 194 -26.44 -2.11 9.68
C PRO A 194 -27.72 -2.02 10.55
N GLY A 195 -28.15 -0.80 10.89
CA GLY A 195 -29.31 -0.56 11.78
C GLY A 195 -29.18 0.69 12.64
N GLY A 196 -28.05 1.40 12.52
CA GLY A 196 -27.71 2.55 13.35
C GLY A 196 -27.37 2.14 14.78
N VAL A 197 -27.21 3.13 15.66
CA VAL A 197 -26.97 2.93 17.11
C VAL A 197 -28.07 2.08 17.77
N LEU A 198 -29.22 1.88 17.10
CA LEU A 198 -30.47 1.51 17.75
C LEU A 198 -30.98 0.08 17.50
N LEU A 199 -30.25 -0.81 16.82
CA LEU A 199 -30.62 -2.23 16.77
C LEU A 199 -29.35 -3.08 16.62
N GLY A 200 -28.83 -3.55 17.77
CA GLY A 200 -27.59 -4.31 17.84
C GLY A 200 -27.54 -5.50 16.87
N PHE A 201 -26.36 -5.72 16.31
CA PHE A 201 -26.02 -6.82 15.41
C PHE A 201 -26.01 -8.14 16.14
N PRO A 202 -26.38 -9.26 15.48
CA PRO A 202 -25.87 -10.55 15.92
C PRO A 202 -24.36 -10.41 16.06
N VAL A 203 -23.77 -11.03 17.08
CA VAL A 203 -22.32 -11.12 17.14
C VAL A 203 -21.92 -12.11 16.04
N VAL A 204 -21.69 -11.59 14.83
CA VAL A 204 -21.55 -12.36 13.58
C VAL A 204 -20.19 -13.07 13.47
N THR A 205 -19.34 -12.94 14.49
CA THR A 205 -18.01 -13.57 14.53
C THR A 205 -18.07 -15.11 14.48
N PHE A 206 -19.24 -15.74 14.65
CA PHE A 206 -19.37 -17.19 14.81
C PHE A 206 -19.92 -17.98 13.61
N SER A 207 -20.14 -17.38 12.43
CA SER A 207 -20.68 -18.14 11.30
C SER A 207 -20.12 -17.66 9.95
N GLU A 208 -19.13 -18.39 9.44
CA GLU A 208 -18.59 -18.26 8.06
C GLU A 208 -19.68 -18.35 6.97
N THR A 209 -20.84 -18.92 7.30
CA THR A 209 -22.00 -19.06 6.40
C THR A 209 -22.96 -17.87 6.42
N LEU A 210 -22.78 -16.90 7.33
CA LEU A 210 -23.64 -15.71 7.47
C LEU A 210 -22.92 -14.40 7.19
N THR A 211 -21.79 -14.44 6.47
CA THR A 211 -21.21 -13.24 5.88
C THR A 211 -22.29 -12.56 5.05
N PRO A 212 -22.73 -11.33 5.37
CA PRO A 212 -23.64 -10.59 4.52
C PRO A 212 -22.84 -10.12 3.29
N GLY A 213 -22.50 -11.04 2.39
CA GLY A 213 -22.48 -10.76 0.97
C GLY A 213 -23.94 -10.85 0.52
N VAL A 214 -24.48 -9.96 -0.28
CA VAL A 214 -23.94 -9.58 -1.57
C VAL A 214 -24.54 -8.20 -1.83
N ARG A 215 -23.73 -7.12 -1.85
CA ARG A 215 -24.10 -6.04 -2.78
C ARG A 215 -24.05 -6.71 -4.15
N ASP A 216 -25.16 -6.66 -4.87
CA ASP A 216 -25.22 -7.18 -6.25
C ASP A 216 -24.05 -6.58 -7.03
N PRO A 217 -23.18 -7.37 -7.69
CA PRO A 217 -22.08 -6.85 -8.48
C PRO A 217 -22.52 -5.77 -9.48
N GLU A 218 -23.75 -5.85 -10.00
CA GLU A 218 -24.33 -4.78 -10.84
C GLU A 218 -24.49 -3.46 -10.09
N THR A 219 -24.79 -3.49 -8.79
CA THR A 219 -24.92 -2.29 -7.95
C THR A 219 -23.56 -1.65 -7.66
N VAL A 220 -22.52 -2.47 -7.45
CA VAL A 220 -21.13 -1.99 -7.28
C VAL A 220 -20.68 -1.29 -8.57
N LEU A 221 -20.83 -1.96 -9.72
CA LEU A 221 -20.51 -1.40 -11.03
C LEU A 221 -21.32 -0.15 -11.38
N ALA A 222 -22.58 -0.09 -10.95
CA ALA A 222 -23.41 1.09 -11.19
C ALA A 222 -22.92 2.32 -10.44
N ALA A 223 -22.23 2.15 -9.31
CA ALA A 223 -21.63 3.23 -8.52
C ALA A 223 -20.32 3.74 -9.12
N LEU A 224 -19.55 2.86 -9.77
CA LEU A 224 -18.21 3.15 -10.29
C LEU A 224 -18.20 4.30 -11.31
N ARG A 225 -17.42 5.35 -11.07
CA ARG A 225 -17.23 6.49 -12.00
C ARG A 225 -15.78 6.95 -11.98
N PHE A 226 -15.29 7.41 -13.13
CA PHE A 226 -13.97 8.01 -13.25
C PHE A 226 -14.11 9.48 -13.67
N THR A 227 -13.76 10.39 -12.75
CA THR A 227 -14.03 11.83 -12.88
C THR A 227 -12.71 12.61 -12.89
N ASP A 228 -12.47 13.45 -13.90
CA ASP A 228 -11.32 14.36 -13.89
C ASP A 228 -11.55 15.47 -12.84
N VAL A 229 -10.79 15.41 -11.74
CA VAL A 229 -10.85 16.37 -10.62
C VAL A 229 -9.65 17.32 -10.59
N THR A 230 -8.81 17.30 -11.63
CA THR A 230 -7.54 18.04 -11.69
C THR A 230 -7.68 19.51 -11.29
N GLN A 231 -8.72 20.19 -11.80
CA GLN A 231 -8.97 21.59 -11.46
C GLN A 231 -9.49 21.79 -10.03
N THR A 232 -10.24 20.83 -9.49
CA THR A 232 -10.82 20.89 -8.15
C THR A 232 -9.73 20.80 -7.08
N VAL A 233 -8.71 19.98 -7.33
CA VAL A 233 -7.60 19.75 -6.39
C VAL A 233 -6.41 20.68 -6.63
N GLY A 234 -6.53 21.67 -7.52
CA GLY A 234 -5.50 22.69 -7.73
C GLY A 234 -4.24 22.22 -8.47
N MET A 235 -4.26 21.04 -9.12
CA MET A 235 -3.14 20.59 -9.95
C MET A 235 -2.96 21.51 -11.16
N PRO A 236 -1.70 21.77 -11.60
CA PRO A 236 -1.42 22.71 -12.67
C PRO A 236 -2.04 22.26 -13.99
N GLY A 237 -2.63 23.21 -14.71
CA GLY A 237 -2.98 23.05 -16.11
C GLY A 237 -1.75 22.89 -17.02
N PRO A 238 -1.94 22.69 -18.33
CA PRO A 238 -0.83 22.47 -19.27
C PRO A 238 0.20 23.61 -19.24
N GLY A 239 1.43 23.27 -18.84
CA GLY A 239 2.59 24.15 -18.98
C GLY A 239 3.58 24.13 -17.82
N ALA A 240 4.53 23.18 -17.82
CA ALA A 240 5.96 23.41 -17.57
C ALA A 240 6.73 22.08 -17.75
N GLY A 241 7.33 21.89 -18.94
CA GLY A 241 8.21 20.74 -19.23
C GLY A 241 7.46 19.50 -19.70
N GLY A 242 7.84 18.95 -20.85
CA GLY A 242 7.26 17.70 -21.38
C GLY A 242 7.56 16.53 -20.44
N GLY A 243 6.66 16.28 -19.48
CA GLY A 243 6.81 15.27 -18.46
C GLY A 243 6.66 13.86 -19.02
N ARG A 244 7.76 13.13 -19.12
CA ARG A 244 7.77 11.68 -19.37
C ARG A 244 7.79 10.86 -18.07
N SER A 245 7.97 11.54 -16.94
CA SER A 245 8.04 10.99 -15.59
C SER A 245 6.74 11.26 -14.84
N LEU A 246 6.38 10.33 -13.97
CA LEU A 246 5.33 10.43 -12.97
C LEU A 246 5.75 9.50 -11.83
N ALA A 247 5.70 10.00 -10.59
CA ALA A 247 5.89 9.20 -9.38
C ALA A 247 4.96 9.74 -8.31
N VAL A 248 4.31 8.84 -7.57
CA VAL A 248 3.35 9.17 -6.51
C VAL A 248 3.79 8.49 -5.23
N ALA A 249 3.91 9.25 -4.14
CA ALA A 249 4.32 8.74 -2.83
C ALA A 249 3.98 9.75 -1.74
N ASP A 250 3.90 9.31 -0.49
CA ASP A 250 3.92 10.17 0.69
C ASP A 250 5.39 10.45 1.05
N TYR A 251 5.94 11.56 0.54
CA TYR A 251 7.38 11.83 0.69
C TYR A 251 7.73 12.53 2.01
N ASP A 252 6.78 13.22 2.63
CA ASP A 252 7.01 13.95 3.89
C ASP A 252 6.37 13.28 5.12
N GLY A 253 5.70 12.14 4.94
CA GLY A 253 5.18 11.29 5.99
C GLY A 253 3.90 11.83 6.63
N ASP A 254 3.16 12.69 5.93
CA ASP A 254 1.92 13.28 6.42
C ASP A 254 0.68 12.39 6.18
N GLY A 255 0.85 11.30 5.43
CA GLY A 255 -0.17 10.31 5.11
C GLY A 255 -0.83 10.54 3.75
N ASP A 256 -0.72 11.73 3.16
CA ASP A 256 -1.33 12.09 1.90
C ASP A 256 -0.40 11.73 0.71
N ARG A 257 -0.97 11.49 -0.48
CA ARG A 257 -0.19 11.09 -1.66
C ARG A 257 0.26 12.31 -2.46
N ASP A 258 1.57 12.54 -2.50
CA ASP A 258 2.21 13.60 -3.26
C ASP A 258 2.61 13.14 -4.65
N VAL A 259 2.82 14.11 -5.54
CA VAL A 259 3.08 13.83 -6.95
C VAL A 259 4.35 14.53 -7.42
N PHE A 260 5.29 13.75 -7.93
CA PHE A 260 6.39 14.26 -8.74
C PHE A 260 6.12 14.03 -10.22
N SER A 261 6.16 15.09 -11.02
CA SER A 261 6.00 15.00 -12.47
C SER A 261 6.63 16.18 -13.19
N GLY A 262 7.22 15.93 -14.36
CA GLY A 262 7.72 17.01 -15.23
C GLY A 262 8.86 17.84 -14.63
N GLY A 263 9.48 17.39 -13.53
CA GLY A 263 10.49 18.16 -12.79
C GLY A 263 9.92 19.04 -11.67
N ALA A 264 8.64 18.88 -11.33
CA ALA A 264 7.98 19.55 -10.23
C ALA A 264 7.47 18.55 -9.19
N LEU A 265 7.58 18.91 -7.92
CA LEU A 265 7.04 18.19 -6.77
C LEU A 265 5.81 18.94 -6.24
N TRP A 266 4.69 18.24 -6.16
CA TRP A 266 3.40 18.76 -5.73
C TRP A 266 2.99 18.05 -4.45
N ARG A 267 2.95 18.79 -3.34
CA ARG A 267 2.48 18.25 -2.08
C ARG A 267 0.96 18.32 -2.00
N ASN A 268 0.31 17.25 -1.56
CA ASN A 268 -1.14 17.19 -1.38
C ASN A 268 -1.55 17.78 -0.03
N ASP A 269 -1.76 19.11 0.01
CA ASP A 269 -2.30 19.72 1.22
C ASP A 269 -3.83 19.48 1.31
N PRO A 270 -4.45 19.58 2.51
CA PRO A 270 -5.90 19.53 2.70
C PRO A 270 -6.71 20.50 1.83
N THR A 271 -6.09 21.55 1.30
CA THR A 271 -6.72 22.54 0.42
C THR A 271 -6.50 22.28 -1.08
N GLY A 272 -5.79 21.22 -1.44
CA GLY A 272 -5.35 20.89 -2.79
C GLY A 272 -3.83 20.90 -2.94
N PHE A 273 -3.36 20.51 -4.11
CA PHE A 273 -1.94 20.40 -4.43
C PHE A 273 -1.23 21.75 -4.47
N VAL A 274 -0.03 21.79 -3.89
CA VAL A 274 0.85 22.96 -3.84
C VAL A 274 2.20 22.63 -4.45
N ASP A 275 2.71 23.48 -5.35
CA ASP A 275 4.07 23.35 -5.89
C ASP A 275 5.10 23.65 -4.80
N VAL A 276 5.83 22.63 -4.37
CA VAL A 276 6.88 22.73 -3.35
C VAL A 276 8.28 22.54 -3.94
N SER A 277 8.43 22.43 -5.26
CA SER A 277 9.69 22.07 -5.93
C SER A 277 10.89 22.89 -5.48
N THR A 278 10.72 24.21 -5.32
CA THR A 278 11.80 25.10 -4.86
C THR A 278 12.07 24.97 -3.37
N GLN A 279 11.02 24.79 -2.56
CA GLN A 279 11.13 24.62 -1.10
C GLN A 279 11.80 23.29 -0.77
N ALA A 280 11.38 22.22 -1.45
CA ALA A 280 11.89 20.87 -1.28
C ALA A 280 13.29 20.68 -1.90
N GLY A 281 13.81 21.64 -2.65
CA GLY A 281 15.15 21.55 -3.26
C GLY A 281 15.23 20.73 -4.54
N VAL A 282 14.11 20.23 -5.07
CA VAL A 282 14.04 19.37 -6.26
C VAL A 282 13.72 20.19 -7.51
N THR A 283 14.65 21.07 -7.89
CA THR A 283 14.50 21.88 -9.12
C THR A 283 15.33 21.33 -10.27
N GLY A 284 14.84 21.42 -11.51
CA GLY A 284 15.61 21.01 -12.68
C GLY A 284 14.81 20.81 -13.96
N SER A 285 15.47 20.26 -14.98
CA SER A 285 14.81 19.84 -16.22
C SER A 285 13.95 18.60 -16.00
N ALA A 286 12.84 18.51 -16.74
CA ALA A 286 11.94 17.36 -16.74
C ALA A 286 12.71 16.04 -16.97
N PRO A 287 12.66 15.07 -16.03
CA PRO A 287 13.32 13.79 -16.17
C PRO A 287 12.48 12.80 -16.99
N ASP A 288 13.14 11.78 -17.53
CA ASP A 288 12.53 10.69 -18.30
C ASP A 288 11.81 9.68 -17.40
N HIS A 289 12.35 9.45 -16.20
CA HIS A 289 11.79 8.59 -15.15
C HIS A 289 12.04 9.22 -13.79
N ALA A 290 11.12 8.95 -12.85
CA ALA A 290 11.24 9.32 -11.45
C ALA A 290 10.78 8.11 -10.63
N LEU A 291 11.45 7.84 -9.51
CA LEU A 291 11.07 6.76 -8.59
C LEU A 291 11.43 7.18 -7.16
N PHE A 292 10.48 7.00 -6.26
CA PHE A 292 10.71 7.12 -4.82
C PHE A 292 11.20 5.80 -4.23
N GLY A 293 12.11 5.85 -3.28
CA GLY A 293 12.56 4.68 -2.52
C GLY A 293 13.53 5.09 -1.42
N ASP A 294 13.51 4.36 -0.30
CA ASP A 294 14.34 4.63 0.88
C ASP A 294 15.69 3.90 0.73
N TYR A 295 16.67 4.55 0.10
CA TYR A 295 17.94 3.88 -0.22
C TYR A 295 18.87 3.80 0.99
N ASP A 296 18.73 4.69 1.98
CA ASP A 296 19.60 4.69 3.16
C ASP A 296 18.94 4.14 4.44
N ASN A 297 17.72 3.60 4.30
CA ASN A 297 16.96 2.90 5.32
C ASN A 297 16.64 3.77 6.54
N ASP A 298 16.38 5.06 6.31
CA ASP A 298 16.00 6.01 7.35
C ASP A 298 14.47 6.19 7.49
N GLY A 299 13.69 5.51 6.64
CA GLY A 299 12.24 5.55 6.59
C GLY A 299 11.68 6.76 5.83
N ALA A 300 12.52 7.67 5.34
CA ALA A 300 12.11 8.74 4.45
C ALA A 300 12.33 8.33 2.98
N LEU A 301 11.36 8.61 2.13
CA LEU A 301 11.47 8.24 0.71
C LEU A 301 12.38 9.21 -0.03
N ASP A 302 13.50 8.70 -0.54
CA ASP A 302 14.42 9.41 -1.43
C ASP A 302 13.90 9.42 -2.87
N LEU A 303 14.45 10.30 -3.71
CA LEU A 303 13.97 10.49 -5.08
C LEU A 303 15.10 10.28 -6.10
N PHE A 304 14.98 9.24 -6.91
CA PHE A 304 15.85 9.04 -8.08
C PHE A 304 15.22 9.64 -9.34
N LEU A 305 16.01 10.42 -10.09
CA LEU A 305 15.61 11.02 -11.36
C LEU A 305 16.53 10.58 -12.50
N SER A 306 15.96 10.02 -13.56
CA SER A 306 16.68 9.77 -14.81
C SER A 306 16.61 10.97 -15.75
N ARG A 307 17.77 11.52 -16.13
CA ARG A 307 17.88 12.65 -17.08
C ARG A 307 18.73 12.22 -18.27
N GLY A 308 18.08 11.73 -19.34
CA GLY A 308 18.76 11.19 -20.51
C GLY A 308 19.61 9.96 -20.17
N ALA A 309 20.93 10.10 -20.25
CA ALA A 309 21.87 9.01 -19.99
C ALA A 309 22.43 9.00 -18.55
N THR A 310 22.03 9.94 -17.70
CA THR A 310 22.53 10.10 -16.33
C THR A 310 21.40 10.04 -15.31
N GLY A 311 21.66 9.42 -14.17
CA GLY A 311 20.80 9.45 -12.99
C GLY A 311 21.24 10.52 -11.99
N VAL A 312 20.29 11.02 -11.21
CA VAL A 312 20.51 11.93 -10.08
C VAL A 312 19.74 11.39 -8.89
N LEU A 313 20.39 11.25 -7.74
CA LEU A 313 19.76 10.78 -6.51
C LEU A 313 19.64 11.92 -5.51
N PHE A 314 18.43 12.13 -5.02
CA PHE A 314 18.09 13.13 -4.02
C PHE A 314 17.77 12.42 -2.71
N ARG A 315 18.58 12.64 -1.68
CA ARG A 315 18.31 12.15 -0.33
C ARG A 315 17.24 13.01 0.33
N ASN A 316 16.22 12.41 0.91
CA ASN A 316 15.24 13.09 1.75
C ASN A 316 15.81 13.31 3.17
N LEU A 317 15.69 14.53 3.68
CA LEU A 317 16.24 14.89 5.00
C LEU A 317 15.23 14.65 6.15
N GLY A 318 14.03 14.15 5.85
CA GLY A 318 12.97 13.88 6.81
C GLY A 318 12.21 15.12 7.28
N ASP A 319 12.50 16.30 6.72
CA ASP A 319 11.81 17.56 6.99
C ASP A 319 11.05 18.11 5.77
N GLY A 320 10.80 17.24 4.78
CA GLY A 320 10.18 17.57 3.51
C GLY A 320 11.11 18.26 2.51
N THR A 321 12.43 18.25 2.76
CA THR A 321 13.45 18.76 1.83
C THR A 321 14.42 17.67 1.37
N PHE A 322 15.02 17.90 0.20
CA PHE A 322 15.93 16.98 -0.45
C PHE A 322 17.33 17.59 -0.68
N GLU A 323 18.35 16.74 -0.58
CA GLU A 323 19.74 17.04 -0.95
C GLU A 323 20.18 16.21 -2.16
N ASP A 324 20.76 16.83 -3.20
CA ASP A 324 21.39 16.09 -4.30
C ASP A 324 22.70 15.46 -3.82
N VAL A 325 22.67 14.13 -3.62
CA VAL A 325 23.81 13.34 -3.14
C VAL A 325 24.63 12.71 -4.26
N SER A 326 24.32 12.99 -5.53
CA SER A 326 24.93 12.31 -6.68
C SER A 326 26.46 12.40 -6.72
N ALA A 327 27.04 13.49 -6.21
CA ALA A 327 28.49 13.67 -6.12
C ALA A 327 29.14 12.87 -4.97
N GLN A 328 28.35 12.41 -4.00
CA GLN A 328 28.79 11.70 -2.79
C GLN A 328 28.79 10.18 -2.99
N LEU A 329 28.09 9.68 -4.01
CA LEU A 329 27.88 8.23 -4.25
C LEU A 329 29.12 7.44 -4.67
N GLU A 330 30.24 8.12 -4.96
CA GLU A 330 31.48 7.55 -5.53
C GLU A 330 31.34 6.84 -6.90
N VAL A 331 30.13 6.76 -7.45
CA VAL A 331 29.82 6.24 -8.79
C VAL A 331 28.99 7.22 -9.60
N SER A 332 29.04 7.09 -10.92
CA SER A 332 28.12 7.80 -11.81
C SER A 332 26.90 6.94 -12.11
N LEU A 333 25.72 7.41 -11.71
CA LEU A 333 24.46 6.72 -11.96
C LEU A 333 24.05 6.87 -13.44
N ALA A 334 23.62 5.76 -14.04
CA ALA A 334 23.07 5.72 -15.38
C ALA A 334 21.65 6.30 -15.40
N GLY A 335 21.23 6.81 -16.55
CA GLY A 335 19.83 7.12 -16.84
C GLY A 335 19.13 5.94 -17.53
N GLY A 336 17.85 5.75 -17.21
CA GLY A 336 17.02 4.62 -17.64
C GLY A 336 15.83 4.41 -16.72
N ALA A 337 15.13 3.29 -16.88
CA ALA A 337 14.05 2.90 -15.96
C ALA A 337 14.66 2.35 -14.65
N PRO A 338 14.43 2.99 -13.49
CA PRO A 338 15.02 2.59 -12.22
C PRO A 338 14.18 1.52 -11.49
N LEU A 339 14.85 0.76 -10.61
CA LEU A 339 14.25 -0.07 -9.57
C LEU A 339 15.10 0.05 -8.30
N PHE A 340 14.45 0.26 -7.16
CA PHE A 340 15.05 0.01 -5.85
C PHE A 340 14.69 -1.40 -5.41
N ILE A 341 15.69 -2.23 -5.17
CA ILE A 341 15.51 -3.66 -4.87
C ILE A 341 16.74 -4.19 -4.13
N ASP A 342 16.54 -5.05 -3.14
CA ASP A 342 17.62 -5.81 -2.49
C ASP A 342 18.01 -7.01 -3.37
N PHE A 343 18.83 -6.78 -4.41
CA PHE A 343 19.06 -7.79 -5.44
C PHE A 343 20.08 -8.86 -5.01
N ASP A 344 20.91 -8.56 -4.02
CA ASP A 344 21.87 -9.50 -3.46
C ASP A 344 21.45 -10.09 -2.10
N GLN A 345 20.24 -9.76 -1.65
CA GLN A 345 19.57 -10.22 -0.43
C GLN A 345 20.39 -9.98 0.84
N ASP A 346 21.11 -8.85 0.89
CA ASP A 346 21.94 -8.48 2.03
C ASP A 346 21.28 -7.45 2.95
N GLY A 347 20.01 -7.11 2.67
CA GLY A 347 19.07 -6.42 3.54
C GLY A 347 18.91 -4.93 3.26
N ASP A 348 19.64 -4.35 2.32
CA ASP A 348 19.47 -2.96 1.90
C ASP A 348 19.02 -2.83 0.44
N LEU A 349 18.33 -1.73 0.13
CA LEU A 349 17.88 -1.49 -1.23
C LEU A 349 19.07 -1.06 -2.10
N ASP A 350 19.36 -1.86 -3.11
CA ASP A 350 20.24 -1.52 -4.20
C ASP A 350 19.50 -0.73 -5.29
N LEU A 351 20.25 -0.17 -6.24
CA LEU A 351 19.70 0.53 -7.40
C LEU A 351 20.03 -0.20 -8.71
N VAL A 352 19.00 -0.60 -9.43
CA VAL A 352 19.09 -1.11 -10.80
C VAL A 352 18.54 -0.05 -11.75
N VAL A 353 19.23 0.21 -12.87
CA VAL A 353 18.77 1.17 -13.89
C VAL A 353 18.86 0.56 -15.27
N ALA A 354 17.72 0.26 -15.89
CA ALA A 354 17.65 -0.25 -17.25
C ALA A 354 17.95 0.86 -18.27
N GLY A 355 19.25 1.05 -18.57
CA GLY A 355 19.75 2.09 -19.46
C GLY A 355 19.65 1.75 -20.95
N SER A 356 20.03 2.72 -21.80
CA SER A 356 19.95 2.56 -23.27
C SER A 356 21.07 1.79 -23.92
N LEU A 357 22.25 1.77 -23.28
CA LEU A 357 23.44 1.08 -23.79
C LEU A 357 23.86 -0.08 -22.89
N SER A 358 23.47 -0.03 -21.62
CA SER A 358 23.74 -1.06 -20.61
C SER A 358 22.81 -0.87 -19.42
N THR A 359 22.50 -1.94 -18.70
CA THR A 359 21.90 -1.87 -17.37
C THR A 359 22.91 -1.41 -16.31
N GLY A 360 22.54 -0.43 -15.50
CA GLY A 360 23.18 -0.02 -14.25
C GLY A 360 22.86 -1.01 -13.13
N MET A 361 23.88 -1.51 -12.43
CA MET A 361 23.74 -2.39 -11.26
C MET A 361 24.60 -1.79 -10.14
N TYR A 362 23.96 -1.12 -9.19
CA TYR A 362 24.62 -0.35 -8.13
C TYR A 362 24.28 -0.98 -6.79
N ARG A 363 25.22 -1.73 -6.25
CA ARG A 363 25.08 -2.35 -4.93
C ARG A 363 25.27 -1.29 -3.86
N ASN A 364 24.33 -1.20 -2.93
CA ASN A 364 24.41 -0.27 -1.82
C ASN A 364 25.45 -0.75 -0.78
N ASN A 365 26.18 0.21 -0.22
CA ASN A 365 27.20 -0.06 0.80
C ASN A 365 26.71 0.32 2.21
N LEU A 366 25.49 0.88 2.33
CA LEU A 366 24.87 1.39 3.55
C LEU A 366 25.69 2.48 4.28
N ASP A 367 26.56 3.16 3.55
CA ASP A 367 27.36 4.29 4.04
C ASP A 367 27.16 5.56 3.21
N GLY A 368 26.09 5.59 2.41
CA GLY A 368 25.77 6.66 1.46
C GLY A 368 26.49 6.54 0.11
N THR A 369 27.25 5.46 -0.12
CA THR A 369 27.92 5.18 -1.39
C THR A 369 27.38 3.92 -2.07
N PHE A 370 27.65 3.78 -3.37
CA PHE A 370 27.34 2.57 -4.13
C PHE A 370 28.60 1.95 -4.72
N THR A 371 28.59 0.63 -4.88
CA THR A 371 29.55 -0.11 -5.69
C THR A 371 28.91 -0.48 -7.03
N ASP A 372 29.52 -0.07 -8.14
CA ASP A 372 29.11 -0.52 -9.48
C ASP A 372 29.52 -1.98 -9.72
N VAL A 373 28.55 -2.87 -9.76
CA VAL A 373 28.75 -4.32 -9.89
C VAL A 373 28.38 -4.87 -11.26
N ARG A 374 28.10 -4.01 -12.24
CA ARG A 374 27.69 -4.41 -13.60
C ARG A 374 28.57 -5.48 -14.22
N GLY A 375 29.89 -5.35 -14.09
CA GLY A 375 30.87 -6.26 -14.71
C GLY A 375 30.91 -7.68 -14.14
N ARG A 376 30.21 -7.94 -13.03
CA ARG A 376 30.03 -9.29 -12.45
C ARG A 376 28.58 -9.75 -12.41
N ALA A 377 27.63 -8.84 -12.63
CA ALA A 377 26.21 -9.11 -12.49
C ALA A 377 25.64 -9.99 -13.61
N GLY A 378 26.29 -10.07 -14.77
CA GLY A 378 25.80 -10.87 -15.91
C GLY A 378 24.70 -10.20 -16.74
N THR A 379 24.34 -8.95 -16.43
CA THR A 379 23.26 -8.18 -17.10
C THR A 379 23.76 -7.25 -18.21
N GLU A 380 25.03 -7.36 -18.61
CA GLU A 380 25.71 -6.41 -19.52
C GLU A 380 25.06 -6.30 -20.91
N ALA A 381 24.46 -7.40 -21.39
CA ALA A 381 23.76 -7.46 -22.67
C ALA A 381 22.33 -6.89 -22.62
N ALA A 382 21.79 -6.67 -21.42
CA ALA A 382 20.47 -6.10 -21.22
C ALA A 382 20.46 -4.60 -21.52
N THR A 383 19.42 -4.14 -22.22
CA THR A 383 19.14 -2.73 -22.43
C THR A 383 17.65 -2.47 -22.30
N GLY A 384 17.29 -1.42 -21.55
CA GLY A 384 15.91 -0.91 -21.46
C GLY A 384 15.67 0.24 -22.44
N GLY A 385 16.69 1.06 -22.73
CA GLY A 385 16.43 2.32 -23.45
C GLY A 385 15.85 3.41 -22.54
N VAL A 386 15.95 4.67 -22.95
CA VAL A 386 15.31 5.80 -22.25
C VAL A 386 13.79 5.62 -22.12
N GLN A 387 13.18 4.85 -23.04
CA GLN A 387 11.74 4.55 -23.04
C GLN A 387 11.40 3.14 -22.55
N GLY A 388 12.38 2.42 -22.00
CA GLY A 388 12.19 1.07 -21.47
C GLY A 388 11.40 1.04 -20.19
N ALA A 389 11.24 -0.18 -19.69
CA ALA A 389 10.69 -0.47 -18.39
C ALA A 389 11.52 -1.58 -17.73
N ALA A 390 11.50 -1.61 -16.41
CA ALA A 390 12.09 -2.67 -15.60
C ALA A 390 11.03 -3.13 -14.60
N ALA A 391 11.04 -4.41 -14.26
CA ALA A 391 10.22 -4.99 -13.21
C ALA A 391 10.98 -6.14 -12.54
N PHE A 392 10.47 -6.57 -11.40
CA PHE A 392 11.01 -7.70 -10.65
C PHE A 392 9.88 -8.55 -10.06
N GLY A 393 10.22 -9.77 -9.67
CA GLY A 393 9.33 -10.71 -9.02
C GLY A 393 10.05 -12.04 -8.82
N ASP A 394 9.58 -12.83 -7.86
CA ASP A 394 9.97 -14.23 -7.67
C ASP A 394 9.04 -15.08 -8.54
N PHE A 395 9.50 -15.45 -9.74
CA PHE A 395 8.68 -16.12 -10.75
C PHE A 395 8.73 -17.63 -10.63
N ASP A 396 9.76 -18.23 -10.03
CA ASP A 396 9.85 -19.68 -9.79
C ASP A 396 9.68 -20.09 -8.32
N ASP A 397 9.22 -19.16 -7.47
CA ASP A 397 8.88 -19.38 -6.06
C ASP A 397 10.06 -19.92 -5.24
N ASP A 398 11.28 -19.49 -5.58
CA ASP A 398 12.53 -19.90 -4.93
C ASP A 398 13.11 -18.87 -3.94
N ASP A 399 12.33 -17.81 -3.70
CA ASP A 399 12.58 -16.64 -2.86
C ASP A 399 13.67 -15.68 -3.36
N ASP A 400 14.28 -15.95 -4.51
CA ASP A 400 15.15 -15.00 -5.19
C ASP A 400 14.32 -14.09 -6.12
N LEU A 401 14.74 -12.82 -6.26
CA LEU A 401 14.00 -11.86 -7.08
C LEU A 401 14.65 -11.75 -8.45
N GLU A 402 13.92 -12.16 -9.48
CA GLU A 402 14.32 -12.04 -10.87
C GLU A 402 14.10 -10.63 -11.40
N LEU A 403 14.84 -10.30 -12.45
CA LEU A 403 14.74 -9.01 -13.12
C LEU A 403 14.22 -9.18 -14.55
N ILE A 404 13.24 -8.35 -14.92
CA ILE A 404 12.79 -8.21 -16.30
C ILE A 404 13.14 -6.82 -16.81
N PHE A 405 13.82 -6.78 -17.96
CA PHE A 405 14.09 -5.54 -18.68
C PHE A 405 13.36 -5.54 -20.01
N SER A 406 12.50 -4.55 -20.23
CA SER A 406 11.82 -4.33 -21.52
C SER A 406 12.41 -3.12 -22.23
N GLY A 407 13.10 -3.42 -23.33
CA GLY A 407 13.76 -2.49 -24.23
C GLY A 407 12.87 -1.92 -25.32
N ALA A 408 13.48 -1.40 -26.40
CA ALA A 408 12.77 -0.98 -27.62
C ALA A 408 12.41 -2.15 -28.56
N SER A 409 13.11 -3.28 -28.45
CA SER A 409 12.90 -4.44 -29.33
C SER A 409 13.04 -5.80 -28.63
N THR A 410 13.30 -5.81 -27.33
CA THR A 410 13.61 -7.02 -26.55
C THR A 410 12.97 -6.93 -25.18
N THR A 411 12.47 -8.05 -24.68
CA THR A 411 12.14 -8.24 -23.26
C THR A 411 13.01 -9.38 -22.78
N SER A 412 13.78 -9.14 -21.72
CA SER A 412 14.74 -10.11 -21.20
C SER A 412 14.47 -10.38 -19.72
N LEU A 413 14.38 -11.66 -19.35
CA LEU A 413 14.25 -12.17 -18.00
C LEU A 413 15.62 -12.69 -17.52
N PHE A 414 15.97 -12.29 -16.30
CA PHE A 414 17.21 -12.62 -15.64
C PHE A 414 16.90 -13.34 -14.33
N ASP A 415 17.31 -14.61 -14.29
CA ASP A 415 17.28 -15.51 -13.15
C ASP A 415 18.33 -15.06 -12.13
N ASN A 416 17.95 -14.87 -10.86
CA ASN A 416 18.85 -14.40 -9.81
C ASN A 416 19.55 -15.58 -9.14
N GLN A 417 20.84 -15.76 -9.44
CA GLN A 417 21.67 -16.81 -8.84
C GLN A 417 22.23 -16.40 -7.46
N ARG A 418 21.60 -15.41 -6.83
CA ARG A 418 21.98 -14.73 -5.58
C ARG A 418 23.28 -13.94 -5.67
N SER A 419 23.59 -13.21 -4.60
CA SER A 419 24.82 -12.40 -4.48
C SER A 419 24.97 -11.37 -5.62
N GLY A 420 23.85 -10.96 -6.23
CA GLY A 420 23.80 -10.03 -7.36
C GLY A 420 24.38 -10.60 -8.66
N VAL A 421 24.32 -11.92 -8.86
CA VAL A 421 24.72 -12.60 -10.11
C VAL A 421 23.45 -13.07 -10.84
N PHE A 422 23.33 -12.71 -12.11
CA PHE A 422 22.15 -13.01 -12.90
C PHE A 422 22.49 -13.81 -14.15
N VAL A 423 21.56 -14.67 -14.57
CA VAL A 423 21.63 -15.44 -15.81
C VAL A 423 20.41 -15.12 -16.66
N GLU A 424 20.65 -14.76 -17.92
CA GLU A 424 19.56 -14.52 -18.88
C GLU A 424 18.90 -15.85 -19.27
N VAL A 425 17.57 -15.94 -19.12
CA VAL A 425 16.81 -17.19 -19.29
C VAL A 425 15.55 -17.03 -20.15
N SER A 426 15.34 -15.91 -20.83
CA SER A 426 14.06 -15.59 -21.51
C SER A 426 13.59 -16.68 -22.47
N ASP A 427 14.48 -17.12 -23.37
CA ASP A 427 14.15 -18.16 -24.35
C ASP A 427 13.85 -19.50 -23.67
N ALA A 428 14.53 -19.82 -22.57
CA ALA A 428 14.34 -21.06 -21.81
C ALA A 428 13.03 -21.05 -21.01
N ARG A 429 12.61 -19.89 -20.52
CA ARG A 429 11.37 -19.66 -19.77
C ARG A 429 10.19 -19.26 -20.69
N GLY A 430 10.32 -19.37 -22.02
CA GLY A 430 9.21 -19.13 -22.94
C GLY A 430 8.88 -17.66 -23.24
N LEU A 431 9.66 -16.71 -22.71
CA LEU A 431 9.55 -15.30 -23.02
C LEU A 431 10.29 -14.98 -24.33
N THR A 432 9.59 -15.12 -25.45
CA THR A 432 10.15 -14.76 -26.75
C THR A 432 10.32 -13.24 -26.89
N PRO A 433 11.39 -12.73 -27.53
CA PRO A 433 11.56 -11.31 -27.78
C PRO A 433 10.41 -10.73 -28.63
N GLY A 434 9.54 -9.89 -28.05
CA GLY A 434 8.41 -9.29 -28.78
C GLY A 434 7.60 -8.23 -28.01
N SER A 435 7.48 -7.05 -28.63
CA SER A 435 6.75 -5.83 -28.23
C SER A 435 7.13 -5.21 -26.86
N ALA A 436 7.50 -3.93 -26.88
CA ALA A 436 8.59 -3.40 -26.07
C ALA A 436 8.27 -2.05 -25.40
N GLY A 437 8.63 -1.91 -24.12
CA GLY A 437 8.65 -0.62 -23.40
C GLY A 437 7.64 -0.48 -22.25
N VAL A 438 6.75 -1.45 -22.06
CA VAL A 438 5.90 -1.60 -20.87
C VAL A 438 5.98 -3.04 -20.39
N VAL A 439 6.24 -3.22 -19.09
CA VAL A 439 6.17 -4.50 -18.39
C VAL A 439 5.47 -4.30 -17.04
N ARG A 440 4.53 -5.19 -16.68
CA ARG A 440 3.85 -5.21 -15.38
C ARG A 440 3.75 -6.64 -14.87
N VAL A 441 3.90 -6.80 -13.57
CA VAL A 441 3.92 -8.08 -12.86
C VAL A 441 2.72 -8.15 -11.94
N GLY A 442 2.03 -9.29 -11.89
CA GLY A 442 0.93 -9.51 -10.96
C GLY A 442 0.16 -10.78 -11.24
N ASP A 443 -0.32 -11.43 -10.18
CA ASP A 443 -1.19 -12.61 -10.22
C ASP A 443 -2.62 -12.19 -10.65
N TYR A 444 -2.86 -12.06 -11.96
CA TYR A 444 -4.17 -11.58 -12.46
C TYR A 444 -5.21 -12.69 -12.52
N ASN A 445 -4.78 -13.96 -12.54
CA ASN A 445 -5.67 -15.10 -12.59
C ASN A 445 -5.93 -15.72 -11.20
N ASN A 446 -5.33 -15.16 -10.15
CA ASN A 446 -5.43 -15.59 -8.75
C ASN A 446 -5.06 -17.07 -8.54
N ASP A 447 -4.07 -17.57 -9.28
CA ASP A 447 -3.56 -18.94 -9.15
C ASP A 447 -2.39 -19.08 -8.16
N GLY A 448 -1.84 -17.96 -7.70
CA GLY A 448 -0.75 -17.90 -6.74
C GLY A 448 0.63 -17.63 -7.33
N PHE A 449 0.74 -17.57 -8.65
CA PHE A 449 1.98 -17.29 -9.35
C PHE A 449 1.94 -15.90 -10.00
N LEU A 450 3.11 -15.25 -10.05
CA LEU A 450 3.20 -13.92 -10.65
C LEU A 450 3.19 -14.05 -12.17
N ASP A 451 2.16 -13.48 -12.81
CA ASP A 451 2.04 -13.39 -14.27
C ASP A 451 2.66 -12.09 -14.81
N LEU A 452 2.76 -11.99 -16.15
CA LEU A 452 3.36 -10.86 -16.83
C LEU A 452 2.41 -10.22 -17.86
N LEU A 453 2.37 -8.89 -17.90
CA LEU A 453 1.82 -8.11 -19.00
C LEU A 453 2.95 -7.37 -19.72
N THR A 454 3.06 -7.56 -21.04
CA THR A 454 3.96 -6.77 -21.89
C THR A 454 3.19 -6.02 -22.98
N ALA A 455 3.63 -4.80 -23.29
CA ALA A 455 3.05 -4.01 -24.37
C ALA A 455 4.10 -3.11 -25.06
N PRO A 456 3.95 -2.83 -26.37
CA PRO A 456 4.80 -1.90 -27.07
C PRO A 456 4.45 -0.45 -26.71
N ARG A 457 5.38 0.26 -26.07
CA ARG A 457 5.25 1.70 -25.81
C ARG A 457 5.27 2.47 -27.13
N GLY A 458 4.16 3.14 -27.44
CA GLY A 458 3.89 3.79 -28.71
C GLY A 458 3.41 2.83 -29.82
N GLY A 459 3.15 1.57 -29.49
CA GLY A 459 2.56 0.58 -30.37
C GLY A 459 1.12 0.23 -29.98
N ARG A 460 0.62 -0.89 -30.49
CA ARG A 460 -0.75 -1.37 -30.28
C ARG A 460 -0.75 -2.84 -29.88
N GLY A 461 -1.79 -3.24 -29.16
CA GLY A 461 -1.92 -4.60 -28.62
C GLY A 461 -1.04 -4.82 -27.40
N LEU A 462 -1.33 -5.87 -26.66
CA LEU A 462 -0.56 -6.31 -25.50
C LEU A 462 -0.47 -7.84 -25.50
N VAL A 463 0.41 -8.37 -24.67
CA VAL A 463 0.55 -9.81 -24.43
C VAL A 463 0.45 -10.06 -22.93
N LEU A 464 -0.41 -11.00 -22.54
CA LEU A 464 -0.43 -11.57 -21.20
C LEU A 464 0.34 -12.89 -21.24
N HIS A 465 1.21 -13.10 -20.26
CA HIS A 465 1.96 -14.34 -20.10
C HIS A 465 1.62 -14.94 -18.75
N LEU A 466 1.11 -16.17 -18.79
CA LEU A 466 0.80 -16.98 -17.62
C LEU A 466 2.04 -17.69 -17.14
N ASN A 467 2.30 -17.61 -15.84
CA ASN A 467 3.34 -18.36 -15.18
C ASN A 467 2.86 -19.78 -14.83
N ASP A 468 3.69 -20.79 -15.07
CA ASP A 468 3.39 -22.18 -14.74
C ASP A 468 3.82 -22.60 -13.31
N GLY A 469 4.46 -21.68 -12.59
CA GLY A 469 4.90 -21.83 -11.20
C GLY A 469 6.35 -22.26 -11.03
N ASP A 470 7.02 -22.69 -12.12
CA ASP A 470 8.47 -22.94 -12.15
C ASP A 470 9.17 -21.81 -12.95
N GLY A 471 8.55 -20.62 -13.01
CA GLY A 471 8.98 -19.43 -13.76
C GLY A 471 8.90 -19.56 -15.28
N GLY A 472 8.24 -20.60 -15.81
CA GLY A 472 7.95 -20.75 -17.23
C GLY A 472 6.72 -19.94 -17.65
N PHE A 473 6.80 -19.27 -18.79
CA PHE A 473 5.73 -18.40 -19.30
C PHE A 473 5.08 -18.94 -20.58
N ALA A 474 3.74 -18.89 -20.60
CA ALA A 474 2.94 -19.17 -21.80
C ALA A 474 2.00 -18.01 -22.13
N VAL A 475 1.86 -17.68 -23.41
CA VAL A 475 0.96 -16.60 -23.85
C VAL A 475 -0.51 -16.96 -23.59
N ASP A 476 -1.26 -16.05 -22.96
CA ASP A 476 -2.70 -16.16 -22.76
C ASP A 476 -3.49 -15.40 -23.83
N GLU A 477 -4.14 -16.14 -24.72
CA GLU A 477 -5.01 -15.60 -25.77
C GLU A 477 -6.51 -15.62 -25.39
N ARG A 478 -6.87 -16.16 -24.21
CA ARG A 478 -8.28 -16.27 -23.76
C ARG A 478 -8.96 -14.91 -23.53
N PRO A 479 -8.27 -13.85 -23.04
CA PRO A 479 -8.84 -12.52 -22.80
C PRO A 479 -9.20 -11.69 -24.05
N THR A 480 -10.03 -12.21 -24.95
CA THR A 480 -10.26 -11.59 -26.28
C THR A 480 -10.78 -10.15 -26.22
N VAL A 481 -11.64 -9.80 -25.24
CA VAL A 481 -12.15 -8.42 -25.07
C VAL A 481 -11.02 -7.44 -24.78
N LEU A 482 -10.11 -7.81 -23.87
CA LEU A 482 -8.93 -7.03 -23.55
C LEU A 482 -7.99 -6.91 -24.76
N LEU A 483 -7.67 -8.04 -25.41
CA LEU A 483 -6.71 -8.07 -26.52
C LEU A 483 -7.20 -7.25 -27.73
N GLU A 484 -8.48 -7.38 -28.09
CA GLU A 484 -9.09 -6.60 -29.16
C GLU A 484 -9.17 -5.11 -28.79
N GLY A 485 -9.56 -4.78 -27.55
CA GLY A 485 -9.63 -3.40 -27.07
C GLY A 485 -8.25 -2.71 -27.03
N ALA A 486 -7.22 -3.41 -26.55
CA ALA A 486 -5.84 -2.94 -26.53
C ALA A 486 -5.27 -2.67 -27.94
N ALA A 487 -5.75 -3.39 -28.96
CA ALA A 487 -5.35 -3.15 -30.35
C ALA A 487 -5.88 -1.81 -30.91
N THR A 488 -6.88 -1.19 -30.25
CA THR A 488 -7.48 0.08 -30.68
C THR A 488 -6.82 1.33 -30.10
N LEU A 489 -5.77 1.18 -29.29
CA LEU A 489 -5.10 2.26 -28.59
C LEU A 489 -3.61 2.26 -28.94
N ILE A 490 -3.04 3.43 -29.20
CA ILE A 490 -1.58 3.60 -29.17
C ILE A 490 -1.18 3.64 -27.70
N ILE A 491 -0.69 2.51 -27.18
CA ILE A 491 -0.42 2.32 -25.75
C ILE A 491 0.85 3.06 -25.38
N HIS A 492 0.78 3.91 -24.35
CA HIS A 492 1.96 4.52 -23.77
C HIS A 492 2.28 3.96 -22.40
N ASP A 493 1.31 3.58 -21.59
CA ASP A 493 1.55 2.83 -20.36
C ASP A 493 0.39 1.90 -20.03
N ALA A 494 0.65 0.96 -19.12
CA ALA A 494 -0.35 0.03 -18.61
C ALA A 494 -0.19 -0.18 -17.10
N ALA A 495 -1.25 -0.61 -16.41
CA ALA A 495 -1.20 -1.10 -15.04
C ALA A 495 -2.03 -2.37 -14.88
N LEU A 496 -1.56 -3.20 -13.94
CA LEU A 496 -2.35 -4.24 -13.29
C LEU A 496 -2.77 -3.69 -11.93
N VAL A 497 -4.07 -3.49 -11.72
CA VAL A 497 -4.62 -2.83 -10.52
C VAL A 497 -6.02 -3.36 -10.26
N ASP A 498 -6.41 -3.52 -9.01
CA ASP A 498 -7.78 -3.87 -8.62
C ASP A 498 -8.56 -2.58 -8.34
N PHE A 499 -9.12 -1.94 -9.38
CA PHE A 499 -9.69 -0.59 -9.23
C PHE A 499 -11.09 -0.60 -8.61
N ASP A 500 -11.77 -1.75 -8.57
CA ASP A 500 -13.07 -1.87 -7.93
C ASP A 500 -13.05 -2.73 -6.66
N ASN A 501 -11.86 -3.04 -6.15
CA ASN A 501 -11.60 -3.79 -4.92
C ASN A 501 -12.25 -5.18 -4.87
N ASP A 502 -12.50 -5.81 -6.02
CA ASP A 502 -13.17 -7.11 -6.09
C ASP A 502 -12.24 -8.32 -5.84
N GLY A 503 -10.94 -8.08 -5.74
CA GLY A 503 -9.89 -9.06 -5.49
C GLY A 503 -9.20 -9.57 -6.77
N TRP A 504 -9.60 -9.11 -7.95
CA TRP A 504 -8.97 -9.47 -9.22
C TRP A 504 -8.17 -8.28 -9.78
N LEU A 505 -6.97 -8.53 -10.29
CA LEU A 505 -6.24 -7.47 -10.98
C LEU A 505 -6.88 -7.20 -12.34
N ASP A 506 -7.30 -5.95 -12.53
CA ASP A 506 -7.79 -5.37 -13.77
C ASP A 506 -6.64 -4.83 -14.63
N VAL A 507 -6.93 -4.52 -15.89
CA VAL A 507 -5.96 -3.89 -16.80
C VAL A 507 -6.41 -2.49 -17.16
N VAL A 508 -5.55 -1.51 -16.91
CA VAL A 508 -5.75 -0.11 -17.32
C VAL A 508 -4.69 0.28 -18.33
N LEU A 509 -5.10 0.82 -19.47
CA LEU A 509 -4.19 1.31 -20.52
C LEU A 509 -4.35 2.81 -20.70
N VAL A 510 -3.25 3.53 -20.85
CA VAL A 510 -3.26 4.95 -21.22
C VAL A 510 -2.46 5.18 -22.49
N GLY A 511 -2.91 6.14 -23.29
CA GLY A 511 -2.19 6.51 -24.49
C GLY A 511 -2.95 7.51 -25.33
N GLU A 512 -2.95 7.29 -26.65
CA GLU A 512 -3.67 8.13 -27.61
C GLU A 512 -4.49 7.31 -28.61
N SER A 513 -5.53 7.95 -29.16
CA SER A 513 -6.42 7.36 -30.16
C SER A 513 -5.69 6.89 -31.42
N GLU A 514 -6.34 6.04 -32.22
CA GLU A 514 -5.71 5.48 -33.43
C GLU A 514 -5.26 6.54 -34.44
N ASP A 515 -6.02 7.64 -34.53
CA ASP A 515 -5.73 8.76 -35.43
C ASP A 515 -4.66 9.72 -34.85
N GLY A 516 -4.24 9.49 -33.60
CA GLY A 516 -3.26 10.27 -32.85
C GLY A 516 -3.84 11.55 -32.25
N GLY A 517 -3.23 12.02 -31.15
CA GLY A 517 -3.46 13.36 -30.59
C GLY A 517 -4.58 13.52 -29.56
N ALA A 518 -5.59 12.65 -29.54
CA ALA A 518 -6.58 12.61 -28.46
C ALA A 518 -6.19 11.53 -27.44
N GLY A 519 -6.08 11.90 -26.16
CA GLY A 519 -5.80 10.96 -25.08
C GLY A 519 -6.94 10.00 -24.85
N ALA A 520 -6.61 8.79 -24.42
CA ALA A 520 -7.59 7.81 -24.02
C ALA A 520 -7.09 6.97 -22.86
N ILE A 521 -8.00 6.68 -21.93
CA ILE A 521 -7.87 5.69 -20.87
C ILE A 521 -8.79 4.54 -21.26
N ARG A 522 -8.29 3.31 -21.18
CA ARG A 522 -9.07 2.08 -21.37
C ARG A 522 -9.08 1.30 -20.06
N LEU A 523 -10.27 0.93 -19.61
CA LEU A 523 -10.49 0.21 -18.35
C LEU A 523 -11.03 -1.18 -18.69
N PHE A 524 -10.28 -2.23 -18.38
CA PHE A 524 -10.71 -3.61 -18.58
C PHE A 524 -10.78 -4.31 -17.24
N ARG A 525 -12.00 -4.57 -16.79
CA ARG A 525 -12.26 -5.20 -15.50
C ARG A 525 -12.14 -6.72 -15.59
N ASN A 526 -11.36 -7.35 -14.74
CA ASN A 526 -11.21 -8.79 -14.64
C ASN A 526 -12.27 -9.42 -13.73
N SER A 527 -13.40 -9.81 -14.31
CA SER A 527 -14.52 -10.39 -13.56
C SER A 527 -14.28 -11.79 -12.97
N SER A 528 -13.31 -12.54 -13.50
CA SER A 528 -12.94 -13.89 -13.02
C SER A 528 -11.81 -14.49 -13.86
N ALA A 529 -10.64 -14.73 -13.26
CA ALA A 529 -9.54 -15.54 -13.81
C ALA A 529 -9.22 -15.26 -15.30
N GLY A 530 -9.12 -13.99 -15.67
CA GLY A 530 -8.81 -13.55 -17.04
C GLY A 530 -10.03 -13.31 -17.94
N ARG A 531 -11.26 -13.31 -17.40
CA ARG A 531 -12.46 -12.85 -18.11
C ARG A 531 -12.61 -11.33 -17.95
N PHE A 532 -12.24 -10.59 -18.99
CA PHE A 532 -12.30 -9.13 -18.98
C PHE A 532 -13.60 -8.56 -19.57
N ASP A 533 -14.16 -7.55 -18.89
CA ASP A 533 -15.25 -6.71 -19.36
C ASP A 533 -14.71 -5.28 -19.65
N ASP A 534 -15.09 -4.66 -20.77
CA ASP A 534 -14.64 -3.30 -21.13
C ASP A 534 -15.52 -2.23 -20.46
N LEU A 535 -14.92 -1.47 -19.54
CA LEU A 535 -15.55 -0.38 -18.79
C LEU A 535 -15.02 1.00 -19.21
N SER A 536 -14.34 1.11 -20.35
CA SER A 536 -13.72 2.35 -20.83
C SER A 536 -14.70 3.53 -20.97
N SER A 537 -16.01 3.26 -21.09
CA SER A 537 -17.04 4.30 -21.12
C SER A 537 -17.27 5.02 -19.79
N LEU A 538 -16.73 4.51 -18.69
CA LEU A 538 -16.83 5.16 -17.37
C LEU A 538 -15.93 6.39 -17.25
N VAL A 539 -14.88 6.48 -18.07
CA VAL A 539 -14.03 7.66 -18.17
C VAL A 539 -14.70 8.66 -19.10
N GLN A 540 -15.01 9.86 -18.59
CA GLN A 540 -15.64 10.93 -19.35
C GLN A 540 -14.71 12.14 -19.49
N GLY A 541 -14.91 12.92 -20.55
CA GLY A 541 -14.16 14.15 -20.81
C GLY A 541 -13.10 14.01 -21.90
N GLU A 542 -12.61 15.17 -22.35
CA GLU A 542 -11.53 15.23 -23.35
C GLU A 542 -10.18 15.21 -22.64
N LEU A 543 -9.34 14.24 -22.99
CA LEU A 543 -8.01 14.08 -22.42
C LEU A 543 -6.93 14.44 -23.46
N PRO A 544 -5.84 15.11 -23.05
CA PRO A 544 -4.65 15.22 -23.88
C PRO A 544 -3.99 13.85 -24.04
N ALA A 545 -3.16 13.66 -25.07
CA ALA A 545 -2.40 12.41 -25.23
C ALA A 545 -1.62 12.07 -23.94
N LEU A 546 -1.79 10.86 -23.43
CA LEU A 546 -1.28 10.42 -22.13
C LEU A 546 0.05 9.66 -22.26
N ARG A 547 0.87 9.61 -21.21
CA ARG A 547 2.26 9.08 -21.27
C ARG A 547 2.62 8.08 -20.19
N ARG A 548 2.33 8.42 -18.94
CA ARG A 548 2.53 7.57 -17.75
C ARG A 548 1.25 7.55 -16.96
N LEU A 549 1.09 6.49 -16.18
CA LEU A 549 0.01 6.34 -15.23
C LEU A 549 0.59 5.83 -13.92
N GLU A 550 0.02 6.25 -12.81
CA GLU A 550 0.24 5.71 -11.47
C GLU A 550 -1.10 5.67 -10.73
N PHE A 551 -1.29 4.64 -9.90
CA PHE A 551 -2.46 4.51 -9.05
C PHE A 551 -2.07 4.76 -7.60
N ALA A 552 -2.88 5.54 -6.89
CA ALA A 552 -2.77 5.71 -5.46
C ALA A 552 -4.13 6.11 -4.90
N ASP A 553 -4.41 5.79 -3.64
CA ASP A 553 -5.61 6.29 -2.97
C ASP A 553 -5.35 7.72 -2.49
N PHE A 554 -5.82 8.70 -3.26
CA PHE A 554 -5.51 10.10 -3.02
C PHE A 554 -6.31 10.70 -1.86
N GLY A 555 -7.52 10.18 -1.60
CA GLY A 555 -8.39 10.63 -0.52
C GLY A 555 -8.24 9.85 0.78
N ASP A 556 -7.52 8.73 0.76
CA ASP A 556 -7.47 7.72 1.82
C ASP A 556 -8.87 7.16 2.16
N ASP A 557 -9.68 6.90 1.12
CA ASP A 557 -11.04 6.37 1.23
C ASP A 557 -11.24 4.96 0.70
N GLY A 558 -10.18 4.36 0.18
CA GLY A 558 -10.13 3.02 -0.39
C GLY A 558 -10.31 2.97 -1.90
N ASP A 559 -10.59 4.09 -2.54
CA ASP A 559 -10.66 4.18 -3.99
C ASP A 559 -9.25 4.40 -4.55
N LEU A 560 -8.79 3.51 -5.44
CA LEU A 560 -7.53 3.73 -6.14
C LEU A 560 -7.76 4.73 -7.28
N ASP A 561 -7.22 5.93 -7.11
CA ASP A 561 -7.30 7.04 -8.05
C ASP A 561 -6.16 7.00 -9.07
N LEU A 562 -6.43 7.53 -10.25
CA LEU A 562 -5.53 7.44 -11.39
C LEU A 562 -4.85 8.79 -11.67
N PHE A 563 -3.55 8.86 -11.41
CA PHE A 563 -2.69 9.95 -11.85
C PHE A 563 -2.15 9.65 -13.25
N VAL A 564 -2.27 10.60 -14.17
CA VAL A 564 -1.69 10.46 -15.52
C VAL A 564 -0.90 11.69 -15.92
N SER A 565 0.29 11.47 -16.49
CA SER A 565 1.04 12.54 -17.14
C SER A 565 0.74 12.57 -18.64
N ALA A 566 0.71 13.77 -19.21
CA ALA A 566 0.36 13.99 -20.60
C ALA A 566 1.54 14.51 -21.44
N VAL A 567 1.42 14.40 -22.76
CA VAL A 567 2.40 14.89 -23.74
C VAL A 567 2.67 16.38 -23.60
N ASP A 568 1.65 17.15 -23.24
CA ASP A 568 1.74 18.60 -23.04
C ASP A 568 2.40 18.99 -21.70
N GLY A 569 2.80 18.00 -20.89
CA GLY A 569 3.39 18.18 -19.58
C GLY A 569 2.39 18.38 -18.45
N SER A 570 1.08 18.37 -18.73
CA SER A 570 0.07 18.39 -17.65
C SER A 570 0.03 17.05 -16.91
N VAL A 571 -0.34 17.12 -15.64
CA VAL A 571 -0.79 15.98 -14.86
C VAL A 571 -2.30 16.07 -14.73
N ARG A 572 -2.99 14.93 -14.85
CA ARG A 572 -4.41 14.81 -14.54
C ARG A 572 -4.60 13.84 -13.39
N LEU A 573 -5.52 14.18 -12.50
CA LEU A 573 -6.05 13.28 -11.48
C LEU A 573 -7.46 12.87 -11.88
N ILE A 574 -7.61 11.58 -12.22
CA ILE A 574 -8.89 10.96 -12.51
C ILE A 574 -9.32 10.20 -11.26
N ARG A 575 -10.23 10.80 -10.48
CA ARG A 575 -10.74 10.21 -9.26
C ARG A 575 -11.66 9.04 -9.59
N ASN A 576 -11.45 7.93 -8.92
CA ASN A 576 -12.28 6.75 -8.94
C ASN A 576 -13.33 6.89 -7.84
N ASP A 577 -14.60 6.99 -8.20
CA ASP A 577 -15.69 7.07 -7.24
C ASP A 577 -16.39 5.71 -7.16
N GLY A 578 -16.39 5.06 -6.00
CA GLY A 578 -17.22 3.88 -5.72
C GLY A 578 -16.56 2.51 -5.94
N GLY A 579 -15.25 2.44 -6.13
CA GLY A 579 -14.48 1.20 -6.05
C GLY A 579 -14.49 0.59 -4.64
N ASN A 580 -14.50 1.42 -3.59
CA ASN A 580 -14.68 1.08 -2.18
C ASN A 580 -16.13 0.65 -1.83
N ALA A 581 -16.99 0.45 -2.84
CA ALA A 581 -18.22 -0.29 -2.66
C ALA A 581 -17.97 -1.78 -2.43
N ASN A 582 -16.84 -2.31 -2.91
CA ASN A 582 -16.17 -3.48 -2.33
C ASN A 582 -15.20 -3.05 -1.24
N ARG A 583 -14.75 -4.00 -0.44
CA ARG A 583 -13.92 -3.78 0.73
C ARG A 583 -12.46 -4.02 0.37
N TYR A 584 -11.56 -3.42 1.12
CA TYR A 584 -10.13 -3.47 0.85
C TYR A 584 -9.33 -3.63 2.15
N LEU A 585 -8.03 -3.82 2.02
CA LEU A 585 -7.05 -3.77 3.09
C LEU A 585 -5.87 -2.93 2.61
N LYS A 586 -5.49 -1.94 3.43
CA LYS A 586 -4.26 -1.17 3.24
C LYS A 586 -3.22 -1.66 4.22
N MET A 587 -2.00 -1.82 3.74
CA MET A 587 -0.91 -2.38 4.52
C MET A 587 0.39 -1.68 4.19
N GLN A 588 1.19 -1.42 5.23
CA GLN A 588 2.57 -1.01 5.10
C GLN A 588 3.45 -2.03 5.82
N LEU A 589 4.51 -2.48 5.16
CA LEU A 589 5.56 -3.26 5.80
C LEU A 589 6.56 -2.31 6.45
N VAL A 590 6.99 -2.65 7.66
CA VAL A 590 8.04 -1.89 8.37
C VAL A 590 9.12 -2.84 8.86
N GLY A 591 10.28 -2.76 8.24
CA GLY A 591 11.52 -3.38 8.69
C GLY A 591 12.02 -2.73 9.98
N LEU A 592 12.79 -3.47 10.78
CA LEU A 592 13.32 -2.93 12.03
C LEU A 592 14.34 -1.82 11.75
N SER A 593 14.04 -0.60 12.19
CA SER A 593 14.95 0.56 12.14
C SER A 593 16.05 0.54 13.22
N THR A 594 16.01 -0.46 14.11
CA THR A 594 16.97 -0.62 15.20
C THR A 594 17.80 -1.89 14.99
N GLY A 595 19.12 -1.79 15.19
CA GLY A 595 20.04 -2.90 14.94
C GLY A 595 20.96 -2.63 13.76
N SER A 596 20.91 -3.47 12.73
CA SER A 596 21.88 -3.43 11.63
C SER A 596 21.63 -2.32 10.62
N GLY A 597 20.41 -1.79 10.52
CA GLY A 597 20.05 -0.96 9.37
C GLY A 597 20.17 -1.68 8.02
N LYS A 598 20.41 -3.00 8.00
CA LYS A 598 20.33 -3.87 6.82
C LYS A 598 18.99 -4.58 6.84
N ASN A 599 17.93 -3.80 6.85
CA ASN A 599 16.57 -4.29 6.71
C ASN A 599 15.89 -3.44 5.66
N ASN A 600 15.22 -4.05 4.72
CA ASN A 600 14.43 -3.34 3.74
C ASN A 600 13.23 -2.70 4.46
N HIS A 601 13.27 -1.38 4.74
CA HIS A 601 12.29 -0.68 5.57
C HIS A 601 10.86 -0.96 5.13
N PHE A 602 10.61 -0.87 3.83
CA PHE A 602 9.27 -1.05 3.27
C PHE A 602 9.03 -2.47 2.74
N GLY A 603 9.94 -3.41 3.02
CA GLY A 603 9.84 -4.80 2.57
C GLY A 603 9.71 -4.96 1.05
N ILE A 604 10.29 -4.05 0.25
CA ILE A 604 10.25 -4.08 -1.22
C ILE A 604 10.80 -5.42 -1.75
N GLY A 605 9.98 -6.19 -2.46
CA GLY A 605 10.32 -7.55 -2.89
C GLY A 605 9.72 -8.66 -2.03
N ALA A 606 9.13 -8.34 -0.87
CA ALA A 606 8.38 -9.32 -0.10
C ALA A 606 7.16 -9.83 -0.89
N LYS A 607 6.79 -11.10 -0.65
CA LYS A 607 5.59 -11.73 -1.19
C LYS A 607 4.47 -11.68 -0.18
N ILE A 608 3.29 -11.23 -0.60
CA ILE A 608 2.07 -11.19 0.23
C ILE A 608 1.05 -12.14 -0.35
N GLU A 609 0.59 -13.09 0.46
CA GLU A 609 -0.52 -13.99 0.15
C GLU A 609 -1.73 -13.60 1.01
N VAL A 610 -2.88 -13.35 0.39
CA VAL A 610 -4.11 -13.02 1.11
C VAL A 610 -5.19 -14.03 0.79
N ARG A 611 -5.87 -14.53 1.83
CA ARG A 611 -7.06 -15.36 1.70
C ARG A 611 -8.25 -14.72 2.40
N ALA A 612 -9.37 -14.60 1.69
CA ALA A 612 -10.65 -14.16 2.25
C ALA A 612 -11.78 -15.06 1.70
N GLY A 613 -12.20 -16.04 2.49
CA GLY A 613 -13.13 -17.07 2.06
C GLY A 613 -12.59 -17.89 0.88
N GLY A 614 -13.21 -17.68 -0.29
CA GLY A 614 -12.80 -18.32 -1.55
C GLY A 614 -11.83 -17.49 -2.38
N LEU A 615 -11.61 -16.22 -2.04
CA LEU A 615 -10.63 -15.36 -2.68
C LEU A 615 -9.24 -15.71 -2.16
N TYR A 616 -8.29 -15.91 -3.08
CA TYR A 616 -6.87 -16.06 -2.83
C TYR A 616 -6.13 -15.19 -3.84
N GLN A 617 -5.11 -14.46 -3.40
CA GLN A 617 -4.36 -13.55 -4.27
C GLN A 617 -2.93 -13.41 -3.75
N THR A 618 -2.00 -13.24 -4.69
CA THR A 618 -0.59 -12.98 -4.40
C THR A 618 -0.17 -11.60 -4.89
N ARG A 619 0.66 -10.91 -4.11
CA ARG A 619 1.27 -9.63 -4.50
C ARG A 619 2.76 -9.65 -4.20
N VAL A 620 3.55 -8.99 -5.03
CA VAL A 620 4.93 -8.60 -4.71
C VAL A 620 4.92 -7.14 -4.26
N VAL A 621 5.65 -6.82 -3.21
CA VAL A 621 5.72 -5.46 -2.67
C VAL A 621 6.65 -4.63 -3.56
N THR A 622 6.12 -3.61 -4.23
CA THR A 622 6.89 -2.72 -5.11
C THR A 622 6.97 -1.28 -4.60
N GLY A 623 6.30 -0.99 -3.49
CA GLY A 623 6.28 0.33 -2.85
C GLY A 623 5.82 0.25 -1.40
N PRO A 624 5.88 1.38 -0.66
CA PRO A 624 5.56 1.44 0.77
C PRO A 624 4.11 1.11 1.12
N GLU A 625 3.17 1.57 0.29
CA GLU A 625 1.75 1.30 0.49
C GLU A 625 1.31 0.12 -0.38
N ILE A 626 0.68 -0.86 0.26
CA ILE A 626 0.11 -2.03 -0.38
C ILE A 626 -1.40 -1.96 -0.24
N HIS A 627 -2.11 -2.02 -1.37
CA HIS A 627 -3.56 -2.02 -1.42
C HIS A 627 -4.08 -3.37 -1.95
N ILE A 628 -5.06 -3.95 -1.25
CA ILE A 628 -5.55 -5.30 -1.53
C ILE A 628 -7.08 -5.31 -1.47
N GLY A 629 -7.75 -5.59 -2.58
CA GLY A 629 -9.20 -5.80 -2.60
C GLY A 629 -9.60 -7.10 -1.92
N LEU A 630 -10.69 -7.04 -1.15
CA LEU A 630 -11.28 -8.16 -0.43
C LEU A 630 -12.70 -8.48 -0.93
N GLY A 631 -13.15 -7.85 -2.02
CA GLY A 631 -14.51 -7.98 -2.52
C GLY A 631 -15.53 -7.65 -1.44
N GLN A 632 -16.51 -8.53 -1.22
CA GLN A 632 -17.54 -8.30 -0.20
C GLN A 632 -17.15 -8.81 1.20
N HIS A 633 -15.93 -9.33 1.39
CA HIS A 633 -15.49 -9.94 2.64
C HIS A 633 -15.16 -8.89 3.70
N SER A 634 -15.78 -8.99 4.88
CA SER A 634 -15.59 -8.02 5.98
C SER A 634 -14.21 -8.08 6.64
N ARG A 635 -13.40 -9.09 6.30
CA ARG A 635 -12.04 -9.34 6.79
C ARG A 635 -11.33 -10.34 5.88
N ALA A 636 -10.01 -10.35 5.89
CA ALA A 636 -9.25 -11.51 5.41
C ALA A 636 -9.23 -12.61 6.49
N ASP A 637 -9.09 -13.87 6.10
CA ASP A 637 -8.88 -14.98 7.03
C ASP A 637 -7.41 -15.05 7.46
N VAL A 638 -6.51 -14.88 6.49
CA VAL A 638 -5.07 -14.79 6.71
C VAL A 638 -4.43 -13.87 5.68
N VAL A 639 -3.49 -13.06 6.15
CA VAL A 639 -2.50 -12.37 5.32
C VAL A 639 -1.14 -12.96 5.72
N ARG A 640 -0.41 -13.52 4.76
CA ARG A 640 0.96 -13.99 4.98
C ARG A 640 1.91 -13.07 4.25
N VAL A 641 2.91 -12.59 4.96
CA VAL A 641 4.06 -11.87 4.42
C VAL A 641 5.25 -12.81 4.44
N ARG A 642 5.80 -13.13 3.28
CA ARG A 642 7.13 -13.71 3.15
C ARG A 642 8.10 -12.57 2.86
N TRP A 643 8.90 -12.23 3.87
CA TRP A 643 9.85 -11.13 3.79
C TRP A 643 11.00 -11.47 2.81
N THR A 644 11.78 -10.47 2.39
CA THR A 644 12.90 -10.65 1.43
C THR A 644 14.03 -11.54 1.94
N ASN A 645 14.03 -11.87 3.23
CA ASN A 645 14.93 -12.85 3.84
C ASN A 645 14.31 -14.26 3.95
N GLY A 646 13.19 -14.51 3.25
CA GLY A 646 12.46 -15.78 3.23
C GLY A 646 11.59 -16.06 4.45
N VAL A 647 11.66 -15.25 5.51
CA VAL A 647 10.93 -15.53 6.76
C VAL A 647 9.43 -15.25 6.57
N PRO A 648 8.53 -16.24 6.80
CA PRO A 648 7.10 -15.98 6.76
C PRO A 648 6.57 -15.45 8.11
N GLN A 649 5.61 -14.53 8.01
CA GLN A 649 4.85 -13.94 9.10
C GLN A 649 3.36 -13.93 8.72
N ASN A 650 2.49 -14.39 9.63
CA ASN A 650 1.06 -14.52 9.35
C ASN A 650 0.26 -13.59 10.27
N LEU A 651 -0.62 -12.79 9.68
CA LEU A 651 -1.67 -12.06 10.37
C LEU A 651 -2.98 -12.82 10.19
N PHE A 652 -3.70 -13.07 11.29
CA PHE A 652 -4.98 -13.76 11.26
C PHE A 652 -6.13 -12.78 11.46
N TYR A 653 -7.15 -12.92 10.62
CA TYR A 653 -8.40 -12.17 10.73
C TYR A 653 -8.32 -10.63 10.66
N PRO A 654 -7.44 -9.99 9.86
CA PRO A 654 -7.44 -8.53 9.75
C PRO A 654 -8.75 -8.04 9.12
N ASN A 655 -9.39 -7.05 9.76
CA ASN A 655 -10.62 -6.45 9.26
C ASN A 655 -10.39 -5.72 7.94
N ALA A 656 -11.46 -5.59 7.15
CA ALA A 656 -11.43 -4.78 5.94
C ALA A 656 -11.66 -3.29 6.24
N ASN A 657 -11.37 -2.42 5.26
CA ASN A 657 -11.50 -0.97 5.27
C ASN A 657 -10.70 -0.32 6.41
N GLN A 658 -9.45 -0.77 6.57
CA GLN A 658 -8.51 -0.22 7.53
C GLN A 658 -7.09 -0.25 6.97
N SER A 659 -6.25 0.63 7.49
CA SER A 659 -4.80 0.64 7.28
C SER A 659 -4.13 -0.10 8.44
N MET A 660 -3.14 -0.92 8.12
CA MET A 660 -2.34 -1.65 9.12
C MET A 660 -0.85 -1.58 8.80
N ILE A 661 -0.05 -1.67 9.86
CA ILE A 661 1.40 -1.76 9.75
C ILE A 661 1.81 -3.15 10.22
N GLU A 662 2.57 -3.86 9.41
CA GLU A 662 3.17 -5.12 9.80
C GLU A 662 4.68 -4.95 9.99
N GLU A 663 5.10 -5.00 11.27
CA GLU A 663 6.50 -4.87 11.66
C GLU A 663 7.23 -6.21 11.49
N GLN A 664 8.40 -6.19 10.87
CA GLN A 664 9.21 -7.38 10.62
C GLN A 664 9.69 -8.01 11.93
N ILE A 665 9.41 -9.30 12.11
CA ILE A 665 10.01 -10.10 13.19
C ILE A 665 11.20 -10.87 12.63
N LEU A 666 12.41 -10.41 12.93
CA LEU A 666 13.62 -11.14 12.57
C LEU A 666 13.70 -12.47 13.33
N LYS A 667 13.83 -13.56 12.58
CA LYS A 667 14.13 -14.91 13.06
C LYS A 667 15.47 -15.32 12.47
N GLY A 668 16.27 -16.08 13.20
CA GLY A 668 17.55 -16.55 12.69
C GLY A 668 18.13 -17.70 13.52
N SER A 669 18.93 -18.52 12.86
CA SER A 669 19.75 -19.56 13.49
C SER A 669 21.23 -19.37 13.16
N CYS A 670 22.14 -20.05 13.87
CA CYS A 670 23.58 -19.80 13.79
C CYS A 670 24.23 -20.70 12.73
N PRO A 671 24.82 -20.18 11.63
CA PRO A 671 25.45 -21.01 10.60
C PRO A 671 26.40 -22.07 11.12
N PHE A 672 26.34 -23.26 10.54
CA PHE A 672 27.23 -24.37 10.80
C PHE A 672 28.33 -24.43 9.76
N LEU A 673 29.57 -24.56 10.23
CA LEU A 673 30.73 -24.81 9.40
C LEU A 673 31.03 -26.31 9.33
N TYR A 674 31.09 -26.83 8.11
CA TYR A 674 31.52 -28.17 7.76
C TYR A 674 32.84 -28.12 6.99
N THR A 675 33.71 -29.10 7.21
CA THR A 675 34.99 -29.18 6.52
C THR A 675 35.24 -30.57 5.98
N TRP A 676 35.95 -30.67 4.84
CA TRP A 676 36.37 -31.95 4.30
C TRP A 676 37.55 -32.51 5.11
N ASN A 677 37.34 -33.64 5.79
CA ASN A 677 38.36 -34.25 6.65
C ASN A 677 39.25 -35.29 5.91
N GLY A 678 39.09 -35.45 4.59
CA GLY A 678 39.79 -36.45 3.78
C GLY A 678 38.91 -37.61 3.32
N GLU A 679 37.79 -37.86 4.01
CA GLU A 679 36.85 -38.95 3.68
C GLU A 679 35.41 -38.45 3.48
N ARG A 680 34.98 -37.46 4.27
CA ARG A 680 33.64 -36.86 4.20
C ARG A 680 33.65 -35.42 4.71
N PHE A 681 32.56 -34.70 4.47
CA PHE A 681 32.26 -33.49 5.22
C PHE A 681 31.92 -33.85 6.68
N GLU A 682 32.53 -33.12 7.61
CA GLU A 682 32.31 -33.26 9.04
C GLU A 682 31.92 -31.90 9.62
N PHE A 683 30.91 -31.88 10.49
CA PHE A 683 30.54 -30.69 11.25
C PHE A 683 31.72 -30.28 12.12
N LEU A 684 32.18 -29.05 11.96
CA LEU A 684 33.29 -28.51 12.74
C LEU A 684 32.79 -27.72 13.94
N THR A 685 31.96 -26.71 13.70
CA THR A 685 31.44 -25.83 14.74
C THR A 685 30.24 -25.05 14.24
N ASP A 686 29.40 -24.68 15.20
CA ASP A 686 28.50 -23.54 15.12
C ASP A 686 29.35 -22.26 15.04
N LEU A 687 28.99 -21.36 14.12
CA LEU A 687 29.52 -20.00 14.03
C LEU A 687 28.80 -19.09 15.05
N MET A 688 28.98 -19.41 16.35
CA MET A 688 28.23 -18.84 17.46
C MET A 688 28.36 -17.32 17.50
N TRP A 689 27.31 -16.64 17.98
CA TRP A 689 27.24 -15.18 18.19
C TRP A 689 27.08 -14.30 16.94
N LYS A 690 26.94 -14.90 15.77
CA LYS A 690 26.47 -14.19 14.58
C LYS A 690 24.96 -14.36 14.45
N SER A 691 24.20 -13.74 15.34
CA SER A 691 22.77 -13.49 15.08
C SER A 691 22.61 -12.88 13.68
N ALA A 692 21.46 -13.08 13.06
CA ALA A 692 21.02 -12.24 11.95
C ALA A 692 21.36 -10.78 12.26
N LEU A 693 22.01 -10.09 11.32
CA LEU A 693 22.44 -8.71 11.50
C LEU A 693 21.27 -7.90 12.05
N GLY A 694 21.47 -7.22 13.17
CA GLY A 694 20.42 -6.40 13.78
C GLY A 694 19.38 -7.13 14.64
N MET A 695 19.53 -8.44 14.91
CA MET A 695 18.60 -9.14 15.80
C MET A 695 18.63 -8.59 17.24
N PRO A 696 17.49 -8.49 17.94
CA PRO A 696 17.44 -8.16 19.37
C PRO A 696 18.16 -9.23 20.21
N MET A 697 19.11 -8.81 21.05
CA MET A 697 19.96 -9.66 21.90
C MET A 697 19.31 -10.09 23.23
N GLY A 698 18.02 -9.80 23.44
CA GLY A 698 17.22 -10.27 24.58
C GLY A 698 17.84 -10.02 25.97
N LEU A 699 17.63 -10.98 26.89
CA LEU A 699 18.01 -10.99 28.33
C LEU A 699 19.46 -10.62 28.67
N MET A 700 20.34 -10.49 27.68
CA MET A 700 21.75 -10.09 27.81
C MET A 700 21.93 -8.57 27.91
N ALA A 701 20.92 -7.80 27.52
CA ALA A 701 20.94 -6.36 27.57
C ALA A 701 20.51 -5.88 28.97
N GLN A 702 21.47 -5.41 29.76
CA GLN A 702 21.18 -4.82 31.06
C GLN A 702 20.37 -3.52 30.88
N GLY A 703 19.04 -3.61 30.98
CA GLY A 703 18.15 -2.46 31.09
C GLY A 703 17.44 -1.98 29.82
N GLY A 704 17.37 -2.79 28.76
CA GLY A 704 16.62 -2.50 27.52
C GLY A 704 16.83 -3.58 26.47
N THR A 705 16.25 -3.47 25.27
CA THR A 705 16.58 -4.35 24.13
C THR A 705 17.86 -3.82 23.47
N ALA A 706 18.98 -4.54 23.55
CA ALA A 706 20.18 -4.23 22.77
C ALA A 706 20.17 -5.04 21.47
N TYR A 707 20.76 -4.52 20.40
CA TYR A 707 20.78 -5.15 19.08
C TYR A 707 22.21 -5.49 18.65
N ALA A 708 22.36 -6.53 17.82
CA ALA A 708 23.65 -6.89 17.24
C ALA A 708 24.16 -5.82 16.25
N PRO A 709 25.50 -5.61 16.12
CA PRO A 709 26.05 -4.62 15.21
C PRO A 709 25.66 -4.83 13.73
N PRO A 710 25.51 -3.74 12.94
CA PRO A 710 25.31 -3.75 11.48
C PRO A 710 26.36 -4.44 10.63
N ALA A 711 27.62 -4.24 11.02
CA ALA A 711 28.72 -4.49 10.13
C ALA A 711 28.96 -5.99 9.98
N ALA A 712 29.39 -6.40 8.78
CA ALA A 712 29.87 -7.74 8.51
C ALA A 712 30.89 -8.16 9.61
N SER A 713 30.50 -9.13 10.43
CA SER A 713 31.33 -9.55 11.55
C SER A 713 32.51 -10.39 11.06
N GLN A 714 33.73 -9.92 11.34
CA GLN A 714 34.93 -10.73 11.13
C GLN A 714 35.14 -11.65 12.33
N GLY A 715 35.14 -12.96 12.08
CA GLY A 715 35.37 -13.99 13.09
C GLY A 715 36.49 -14.92 12.65
N PHE A 716 37.32 -15.34 13.60
CA PHE A 716 38.39 -16.30 13.33
C PHE A 716 38.00 -17.65 13.90
N VAL A 717 37.78 -18.63 13.02
CA VAL A 717 37.53 -20.02 13.42
C VAL A 717 38.82 -20.82 13.31
N LYS A 718 39.24 -21.44 14.40
CA LYS A 718 40.40 -22.32 14.40
C LYS A 718 39.98 -23.71 13.90
N ILE A 719 40.46 -24.06 12.71
CA ILE A 719 40.21 -25.37 12.11
C ILE A 719 41.39 -26.31 12.42
N PRO A 720 41.20 -27.42 13.16
CA PRO A 720 42.25 -28.41 13.37
C PRO A 720 42.69 -29.02 12.03
N GLY A 721 43.99 -29.23 11.84
CA GLY A 721 44.51 -29.75 10.57
C GLY A 721 43.92 -31.11 10.17
N HIS A 722 43.51 -31.96 11.12
CA HIS A 722 42.86 -33.24 10.80
C HIS A 722 41.44 -33.07 10.25
N ALA A 723 40.76 -31.96 10.55
CA ALA A 723 39.41 -31.68 10.11
C ALA A 723 39.36 -30.98 8.73
N LEU A 724 40.50 -30.53 8.20
CA LEU A 724 40.60 -29.86 6.91
C LEU A 724 41.76 -30.43 6.09
N GLN A 725 41.43 -31.38 5.21
CA GLN A 725 42.36 -32.01 4.28
C GLN A 725 42.13 -31.49 2.86
N PRO A 726 43.15 -31.46 1.99
CA PRO A 726 42.97 -31.03 0.61
C PRO A 726 42.19 -32.08 -0.19
N ARG A 727 41.31 -31.61 -1.07
CA ARG A 727 40.62 -32.40 -2.09
C ARG A 727 40.90 -31.75 -3.44
N ASP A 728 41.44 -32.53 -4.38
CA ASP A 728 41.80 -32.06 -5.73
C ASP A 728 42.66 -30.78 -5.77
N GLY A 729 43.53 -30.62 -4.77
CA GLY A 729 44.46 -29.48 -4.65
C GLY A 729 43.90 -28.24 -3.97
N ALA A 730 42.64 -28.26 -3.51
CA ALA A 730 41.99 -27.17 -2.77
C ALA A 730 41.53 -27.63 -1.38
N TYR A 731 41.33 -26.69 -0.46
CA TYR A 731 40.63 -26.94 0.79
C TYR A 731 39.15 -26.62 0.61
N GLU A 732 38.29 -27.58 0.92
CA GLU A 732 36.84 -27.42 0.82
C GLU A 732 36.22 -27.19 2.19
N LEU A 733 35.44 -26.12 2.30
CA LEU A 733 34.62 -25.77 3.45
C LEU A 733 33.19 -25.53 2.96
N GLN A 734 32.21 -25.93 3.76
CA GLN A 734 30.79 -25.67 3.51
C GLN A 734 30.23 -24.95 4.73
N ILE A 735 29.46 -23.90 4.49
CA ILE A 735 28.77 -23.15 5.54
C ILE A 735 27.29 -23.24 5.22
N THR A 736 26.46 -23.57 6.20
CA THR A 736 25.01 -23.59 6.03
C THR A 736 24.45 -22.16 5.99
N GLY A 737 23.42 -21.94 5.17
CA GLY A 737 22.71 -20.67 5.05
C GLY A 737 21.63 -20.48 6.11
N GLU A 738 21.93 -20.74 7.38
CA GLU A 738 20.95 -20.85 8.49
C GLU A 738 20.20 -19.55 8.88
N LEU A 739 20.45 -18.45 8.16
CA LEU A 739 19.60 -17.27 8.19
C LEU A 739 18.26 -17.47 7.46
N TRP A 740 18.15 -18.53 6.64
CA TRP A 740 16.96 -18.92 5.88
C TRP A 740 16.18 -20.10 6.50
N GLU A 741 16.57 -20.60 7.68
CA GLU A 741 15.82 -21.67 8.39
C GLU A 741 14.53 -21.14 9.03
N VAL A 742 13.59 -20.70 8.19
CA VAL A 742 12.16 -20.74 8.48
C VAL A 742 11.40 -21.12 7.19
N PHE A 743 11.82 -22.17 6.47
CA PHE A 743 11.09 -23.46 6.32
C PHE A 743 11.78 -24.43 5.37
#